data_AF-A0A2Z5A4L8-F1
#
_entry.id   AF-A0A2Z5A4L8-F1
#
_cell.length_a   1.000
_cell.length_b   1.000
_cell.length_c   1.000
_cell.angle_alpha   90.00
_cell.angle_beta   90.00
_cell.angle_gamma   90.00
#
_symmetry.space_group_name_H-M   'P 1'
#
loop_
_entity.id
_entity.type
_entity.pdbx_description
1 polymer ?
#
loop_
_entity_poly.entity_id
_entity_poly.type
_entity_poly.pdbx_seq_one_letter_code
_entity_poly.pdbx_strand_id
1 'polypeptide(L)'
;MKKSVVSKYPRLLIAGALALVTVLSLASWLWLTPSTPAPTATAMLASVQQAPEHWTQQPRDLSVLLGDLRAKAITGAVIGDHTLYIDTNRGEHYAVADNGGRIADRLLADYATQAEPLFPVATWSEAGQRHPWLDALLINLPGYLLLLLLAIPLALRFASPFKLHRKGTGISFKDVVGAAEAKRALEDVTTCLRNPAAFAALGARPPKGVLLTGEPGTGKTQLAKALATECNAHFIQVTGSDFSSMFFGVGIQKVKSLFRTARKKAPCIIFIDEIDGIGRRAEQSRSSDAEANRIINQFLTELDGFDGTSGVLVLGATNFADSLDPALRREGRFDRTIAVPLPSLEDRRALFELYAGKLPCAGELDLAALSRGTVGLTPAAIAYISNHAALLAARENASAVTMAHFVEAIETCRIGEQPVGVTPLGSAERTRIAVHEAGHALVAAVLNVGRVEKVTLLPRGQALGVTLITPTEDKRLHLKSELEGRIQMLLAGRCAEQLYFNEVSSGAAQDLQEASKLALSMVASLGMGPSGSLLSLQALRDAGIEFDAGPSIASADQLLHSLDHRCLALITELKPALDDITDQLLRDETIPGSAVAEAIARASGLEACGALNRALAFVPERSADSRAGDSEPSIAAAFKGE
;
A
#
# COMPACT_ATOMS: atom_id res chain seq x y z
N MET A 1 -25.90 -9.94 -4.23
CA MET A 1 -25.69 -11.40 -4.24
C MET A 1 -25.22 -11.84 -2.85
N LYS A 2 -25.95 -12.79 -2.22
CA LYS A 2 -25.70 -13.29 -0.86
C LYS A 2 -24.27 -13.86 -0.77
N LYS A 3 -23.44 -13.33 0.13
CA LYS A 3 -22.13 -13.93 0.48
C LYS A 3 -22.39 -15.36 0.98
N SER A 4 -21.77 -16.36 0.37
CA SER A 4 -21.93 -17.75 0.78
C SER A 4 -21.43 -17.92 2.22
N VAL A 5 -22.11 -18.80 2.97
CA VAL A 5 -21.83 -19.13 4.39
C VAL A 5 -20.36 -19.51 4.61
N VAL A 6 -19.69 -20.02 3.56
CA VAL A 6 -18.27 -20.39 3.53
C VAL A 6 -17.34 -19.23 3.89
N SER A 7 -17.70 -17.97 3.59
CA SER A 7 -16.84 -16.81 3.89
C SER A 7 -16.91 -16.33 5.34
N LYS A 8 -17.96 -16.70 6.09
CA LYS A 8 -18.17 -16.18 7.46
C LYS A 8 -17.50 -17.01 8.55
N TYR A 9 -17.27 -18.31 8.34
CA TYR A 9 -16.80 -19.21 9.42
C TYR A 9 -15.82 -20.30 8.95
N PRO A 10 -14.61 -19.94 8.45
CA PRO A 10 -13.63 -20.93 7.99
C PRO A 10 -13.15 -21.85 9.13
N ARG A 11 -13.10 -21.36 10.37
CA ARG A 11 -12.66 -22.14 11.54
C ARG A 11 -13.64 -23.26 11.93
N LEU A 12 -14.95 -23.05 11.76
CA LEU A 12 -15.98 -24.04 12.07
C LEU A 12 -16.01 -25.18 11.05
N LEU A 13 -15.76 -24.88 9.77
CA LEU A 13 -15.65 -25.91 8.72
C LEU A 13 -14.42 -26.79 8.92
N ILE A 14 -13.28 -26.20 9.30
CA ILE A 14 -12.05 -26.96 9.59
C ILE A 14 -12.24 -27.84 10.83
N ALA A 15 -12.87 -27.32 11.90
CA ALA A 15 -13.16 -28.09 13.10
C ALA A 15 -14.12 -29.26 12.85
N GLY A 16 -15.18 -29.04 12.05
CA GLY A 16 -16.13 -30.09 11.69
C GLY A 16 -15.49 -31.21 10.85
N ALA A 17 -14.58 -30.85 9.95
CA ALA A 17 -13.87 -31.83 9.14
C ALA A 17 -12.87 -32.66 9.96
N LEU A 18 -12.17 -32.03 10.92
CA LEU A 18 -11.27 -32.73 11.84
C LEU A 18 -12.02 -33.73 12.72
N ALA A 19 -13.21 -33.35 13.23
CA ALA A 19 -14.07 -34.22 14.03
C ALA A 19 -14.53 -35.45 13.23
N LEU A 20 -14.92 -35.27 11.97
CA LEU A 20 -15.30 -36.38 11.08
C LEU A 20 -14.15 -37.38 10.88
N VAL A 21 -12.93 -36.89 10.67
CA VAL A 21 -11.73 -37.74 10.53
C VAL A 21 -11.49 -38.55 11.80
N THR A 22 -11.62 -37.94 12.99
CA THR A 22 -11.42 -38.66 14.26
C THR A 22 -12.46 -39.76 14.51
N VAL A 23 -13.72 -39.52 14.16
CA VAL A 23 -14.81 -40.50 14.31
C VAL A 23 -14.60 -41.69 13.38
N LEU A 24 -14.20 -41.44 12.13
CA LEU A 24 -13.90 -42.51 11.15
C LEU A 24 -12.70 -43.37 11.59
N SER A 25 -11.65 -42.75 12.13
CA SER A 25 -10.50 -43.49 12.67
C SER A 25 -10.86 -44.37 13.86
N LEU A 26 -11.71 -43.87 14.77
CA LEU A 26 -12.15 -44.63 15.95
C LEU A 26 -13.04 -45.83 15.57
N ALA A 27 -13.94 -45.63 14.61
CA ALA A 27 -14.80 -46.69 14.08
C ALA A 27 -13.98 -47.81 13.41
N SER A 28 -12.92 -47.45 12.67
CA SER A 28 -12.00 -48.42 12.08
C SER A 28 -11.25 -49.25 13.14
N TRP A 29 -10.89 -48.64 14.28
CA TRP A 29 -10.17 -49.32 15.36
C TRP A 29 -11.04 -50.34 16.11
N LEU A 30 -12.29 -49.98 16.42
CA LEU A 30 -13.24 -50.88 17.11
C LEU A 30 -13.62 -52.12 16.27
N TRP A 31 -13.51 -52.07 14.95
CA TRP A 31 -13.87 -53.18 14.07
C TRP A 31 -12.78 -54.27 13.98
N LEU A 32 -11.58 -54.02 14.52
CA LEU A 32 -10.38 -54.84 14.33
C LEU A 32 -9.99 -55.74 15.52
N THR A 33 -10.76 -55.81 16.62
CA THR A 33 -10.40 -56.60 17.81
C THR A 33 -11.19 -57.92 17.92
N PRO A 34 -10.67 -59.07 17.47
CA PRO A 34 -11.28 -60.39 17.72
C PRO A 34 -10.93 -60.95 19.11
N SER A 35 -11.86 -61.68 19.74
CA SER A 35 -11.71 -62.41 21.02
C SER A 35 -10.97 -63.74 20.84
N THR A 36 -9.89 -64.00 21.57
CA THR A 36 -9.01 -65.18 21.43
C THR A 36 -9.44 -66.39 22.30
N PRO A 37 -9.69 -67.60 21.74
CA PRO A 37 -9.75 -68.86 22.50
C PRO A 37 -8.37 -69.55 22.69
N ALA A 38 -8.32 -70.58 23.55
CA ALA A 38 -7.12 -71.25 24.09
C ALA A 38 -6.11 -71.86 23.07
N PRO A 39 -4.82 -72.03 23.42
CA PRO A 39 -3.71 -72.32 22.49
C PRO A 39 -3.69 -73.72 21.82
N THR A 40 -4.34 -74.72 22.38
CA THR A 40 -4.40 -76.08 21.79
C THR A 40 -5.49 -76.22 20.73
N ALA A 41 -6.63 -75.56 20.92
CA ALA A 41 -7.70 -75.51 19.91
C ALA A 41 -7.27 -74.75 18.65
N THR A 42 -6.38 -73.77 18.79
CA THR A 42 -5.87 -72.94 17.69
C THR A 42 -4.87 -73.69 16.80
N ALA A 43 -4.04 -74.57 17.35
CA ALA A 43 -3.14 -75.42 16.56
C ALA A 43 -3.90 -76.49 15.76
N MET A 44 -4.92 -77.10 16.36
CA MET A 44 -5.80 -78.05 15.67
C MET A 44 -6.66 -77.36 14.59
N LEU A 45 -7.19 -76.17 14.88
CA LEU A 45 -7.90 -75.35 13.88
C LEU A 45 -7.01 -75.02 12.68
N ALA A 46 -5.75 -74.67 12.91
CA ALA A 46 -4.80 -74.37 11.84
C ALA A 46 -4.49 -75.61 10.97
N SER A 47 -4.37 -76.82 11.55
CA SER A 47 -4.12 -78.04 10.79
C SER A 47 -5.35 -78.48 9.97
N VAL A 48 -6.56 -78.31 10.49
CA VAL A 48 -7.82 -78.55 9.76
C VAL A 48 -7.97 -77.57 8.60
N GLN A 49 -7.63 -76.29 8.78
CA GLN A 49 -7.70 -75.27 7.72
C GLN A 49 -6.68 -75.48 6.58
N GLN A 50 -5.50 -76.05 6.88
CA GLN A 50 -4.45 -76.26 5.88
C GLN A 50 -4.71 -77.49 4.99
N ALA A 51 -5.27 -78.58 5.54
CA ALA A 51 -5.49 -79.82 4.81
C ALA A 51 -6.75 -80.58 5.28
N PRO A 52 -7.97 -80.04 5.02
CA PRO A 52 -9.23 -80.63 5.49
C PRO A 52 -9.51 -82.02 4.89
N GLU A 53 -8.98 -82.31 3.70
CA GLU A 53 -9.10 -83.60 3.03
C GLU A 53 -8.43 -84.74 3.82
N HIS A 54 -7.33 -84.48 4.54
CA HIS A 54 -6.61 -85.50 5.31
C HIS A 54 -7.43 -86.04 6.49
N TRP A 55 -8.33 -85.21 7.02
CA TRP A 55 -9.18 -85.58 8.16
C TRP A 55 -10.48 -86.27 7.74
N THR A 56 -10.89 -86.10 6.48
CA THR A 56 -12.14 -86.62 5.92
C THR A 56 -11.96 -87.95 5.17
N GLN A 57 -10.73 -88.45 5.04
CA GLN A 57 -10.42 -89.72 4.36
C GLN A 57 -10.95 -90.97 5.08
N GLN A 58 -11.17 -90.93 6.39
CA GLN A 58 -11.76 -92.02 7.18
C GLN A 58 -12.88 -91.48 8.09
N PRO A 59 -14.08 -91.22 7.56
CA PRO A 59 -15.19 -90.78 8.39
C PRO A 59 -15.61 -91.92 9.34
N ARG A 60 -15.78 -91.61 10.62
CA ARG A 60 -16.27 -92.57 11.62
C ARG A 60 -17.70 -92.26 12.03
N ASP A 61 -18.44 -93.31 12.36
CA ASP A 61 -19.82 -93.20 12.83
C ASP A 61 -19.90 -92.56 14.23
N LEU A 62 -21.04 -91.94 14.52
CA LEU A 62 -21.35 -91.30 15.82
C LEU A 62 -21.18 -92.24 17.02
N SER A 63 -21.37 -93.55 16.82
CA SER A 63 -21.17 -94.57 17.85
C SER A 63 -19.73 -94.61 18.38
N VAL A 64 -18.73 -94.35 17.53
CA VAL A 64 -17.32 -94.31 17.91
C VAL A 64 -17.03 -93.06 18.74
N LEU A 65 -17.53 -91.90 18.30
CA LEU A 65 -17.42 -90.65 19.05
C LEU A 65 -18.02 -90.78 20.47
N LEU A 66 -19.21 -91.37 20.60
CA LEU A 66 -19.83 -91.59 21.91
C LEU A 66 -19.04 -92.56 22.79
N GLY A 67 -18.35 -93.53 22.18
CA GLY A 67 -17.40 -94.42 22.89
C GLY A 67 -16.20 -93.65 23.43
N ASP A 68 -15.57 -92.81 22.61
CA ASP A 68 -14.39 -92.03 22.98
C ASP A 68 -14.71 -90.94 24.01
N LEU A 69 -15.90 -90.33 23.95
CA LEU A 69 -16.42 -89.42 24.96
C LEU A 69 -16.59 -90.11 26.32
N ARG A 70 -17.19 -91.31 26.34
CA ARG A 70 -17.35 -92.09 27.59
C ARG A 70 -16.00 -92.54 28.16
N ALA A 71 -15.02 -92.82 27.30
CA ALA A 71 -13.67 -93.21 27.68
C ALA A 71 -12.75 -92.02 28.04
N LYS A 72 -13.20 -90.77 27.89
CA LYS A 72 -12.39 -89.54 28.05
C LYS A 72 -11.11 -89.54 27.21
N ALA A 73 -11.19 -90.05 25.97
CA ALA A 73 -10.04 -90.21 25.09
C ALA A 73 -9.77 -89.00 24.18
N ILE A 74 -10.62 -87.96 24.20
CA ILE A 74 -10.57 -86.81 23.28
C ILE A 74 -9.64 -85.72 23.82
N THR A 75 -8.70 -85.24 22.98
CA THR A 75 -7.76 -84.16 23.30
C THR A 75 -8.18 -82.80 22.77
N GLY A 76 -8.99 -82.77 21.71
CA GLY A 76 -9.53 -81.54 21.14
C GLY A 76 -10.57 -81.81 20.06
N ALA A 77 -11.43 -80.81 19.80
CA ALA A 77 -12.39 -80.87 18.70
C ALA A 77 -12.48 -79.55 17.94
N VAL A 78 -12.64 -79.63 16.62
CA VAL A 78 -12.97 -78.49 15.77
C VAL A 78 -14.35 -78.70 15.16
N ILE A 79 -15.25 -77.77 15.42
CA ILE A 79 -16.62 -77.76 14.91
C ILE A 79 -16.64 -76.98 13.60
N GLY A 80 -16.86 -77.67 12.48
CA GLY A 80 -17.15 -77.08 11.19
C GLY A 80 -18.66 -76.90 10.95
N ASP A 81 -19.04 -76.28 9.84
CA ASP A 81 -20.45 -76.03 9.49
C ASP A 81 -21.26 -77.34 9.31
N HIS A 82 -20.63 -78.43 8.83
CA HIS A 82 -21.28 -79.73 8.57
C HIS A 82 -20.48 -80.97 9.04
N THR A 83 -19.31 -80.78 9.64
CA THR A 83 -18.39 -81.86 10.02
C THR A 83 -17.72 -81.53 11.34
N LEU A 84 -17.64 -82.50 12.24
CA LEU A 84 -16.91 -82.42 13.50
C LEU A 84 -15.56 -83.13 13.35
N TYR A 85 -14.46 -82.42 13.58
CA TYR A 85 -13.10 -82.96 13.54
C TYR A 85 -12.63 -83.24 14.96
N ILE A 86 -12.12 -84.45 15.20
CA ILE A 86 -11.81 -84.93 16.54
C ILE A 86 -10.39 -85.44 16.61
N ASP A 87 -9.70 -85.03 17.65
CA ASP A 87 -8.38 -85.51 18.02
C ASP A 87 -8.45 -86.33 19.32
N THR A 88 -7.67 -87.40 19.38
CA THR A 88 -7.66 -88.34 20.51
C THR A 88 -6.26 -88.50 21.10
N ASN A 89 -6.20 -88.84 22.39
CA ASN A 89 -4.95 -89.11 23.10
C ASN A 89 -4.18 -90.35 22.61
N ARG A 90 -4.78 -91.14 21.70
CA ARG A 90 -4.15 -92.28 21.03
C ARG A 90 -3.45 -91.90 19.71
N GLY A 91 -3.51 -90.62 19.32
CA GLY A 91 -2.92 -90.12 18.07
C GLY A 91 -3.76 -90.42 16.83
N GLU A 92 -5.05 -90.77 17.00
CA GLU A 92 -5.99 -90.91 15.88
C GLU A 92 -6.75 -89.61 15.65
N HIS A 93 -6.86 -89.22 14.38
CA HIS A 93 -7.61 -88.06 13.90
C HIS A 93 -8.70 -88.53 12.95
N TYR A 94 -9.96 -88.14 13.22
CA TYR A 94 -11.08 -88.52 12.36
C TYR A 94 -12.15 -87.43 12.28
N ALA A 95 -12.96 -87.52 11.24
CA ALA A 95 -14.11 -86.66 11.02
C ALA A 95 -15.42 -87.44 11.27
N VAL A 96 -16.38 -86.77 11.89
CA VAL A 96 -17.76 -87.25 12.04
C VAL A 96 -18.67 -86.27 11.30
N ALA A 97 -19.47 -86.79 10.37
CA ALA A 97 -20.43 -85.96 9.65
C ALA A 97 -21.54 -85.49 10.60
N ASP A 98 -21.80 -84.18 10.63
CA ASP A 98 -22.90 -83.55 11.36
C ASP A 98 -23.83 -82.85 10.37
N ASN A 99 -24.58 -83.67 9.63
CA ASN A 99 -25.48 -83.25 8.56
C ASN A 99 -26.68 -82.44 9.09
N GLY A 100 -26.41 -81.20 9.50
CA GLY A 100 -27.39 -80.26 10.03
C GLY A 100 -27.02 -79.63 11.39
N GLY A 101 -25.78 -79.76 11.87
CA GLY A 101 -25.25 -79.03 13.04
C GLY A 101 -25.84 -79.42 14.40
N ARG A 102 -26.68 -80.46 14.45
CA ARG A 102 -27.41 -80.84 15.68
C ARG A 102 -26.50 -81.44 16.74
N ILE A 103 -25.41 -82.08 16.33
CA ILE A 103 -24.43 -82.66 17.26
C ILE A 103 -23.57 -81.53 17.81
N ALA A 104 -23.08 -80.64 16.95
CA ALA A 104 -22.34 -79.44 17.31
C ALA A 104 -23.11 -78.55 18.30
N ASP A 105 -24.38 -78.28 18.03
CA ASP A 105 -25.23 -77.46 18.89
C ASP A 105 -25.42 -78.09 20.28
N ARG A 106 -25.63 -79.41 20.34
CA ARG A 106 -25.79 -80.11 21.62
C ARG A 106 -24.47 -80.20 22.40
N LEU A 107 -23.35 -80.38 21.72
CA LEU A 107 -22.02 -80.41 22.32
C LEU A 107 -21.66 -79.02 22.89
N LEU A 108 -21.92 -77.94 22.13
CA LEU A 108 -21.73 -76.56 22.59
C LEU A 108 -22.67 -76.20 23.75
N ALA A 109 -23.92 -76.68 23.74
CA ALA A 109 -24.86 -76.46 24.84
C ALA A 109 -24.44 -77.17 26.14
N ASP A 110 -23.93 -78.41 26.06
CA ASP A 110 -23.37 -79.12 27.22
C ASP A 110 -22.09 -78.42 27.74
N TYR A 111 -21.25 -77.90 26.84
CA TYR A 111 -20.06 -77.12 27.20
C TYR A 111 -20.39 -75.76 27.84
N ALA A 112 -21.48 -75.10 27.41
CA ALA A 112 -21.91 -73.83 27.98
C ALA A 112 -22.43 -73.97 29.42
N THR A 113 -22.77 -75.18 29.86
CA THR A 113 -23.36 -75.45 31.18
C THR A 113 -22.39 -76.13 32.17
N GLN A 114 -21.23 -76.62 31.72
CA GLN A 114 -20.20 -77.22 32.59
C GLN A 114 -19.13 -76.19 33.01
N ALA A 115 -18.69 -76.26 34.28
CA ALA A 115 -17.71 -75.33 34.85
C ALA A 115 -16.25 -75.61 34.45
N GLU A 116 -15.93 -76.84 34.03
CA GLU A 116 -14.62 -77.20 33.47
C GLU A 116 -14.81 -77.96 32.14
N PRO A 117 -14.24 -77.47 31.02
CA PRO A 117 -14.34 -78.15 29.74
C PRO A 117 -13.59 -79.48 29.75
N LEU A 118 -14.23 -80.55 29.24
CA LEU A 118 -13.63 -81.88 29.15
C LEU A 118 -12.42 -81.92 28.18
N PHE A 119 -12.44 -81.09 27.13
CA PHE A 119 -11.36 -80.87 26.17
C PHE A 119 -11.53 -79.51 25.46
N PRO A 120 -10.47 -78.91 24.88
CA PRO A 120 -10.55 -77.68 24.11
C PRO A 120 -11.36 -77.82 22.81
N VAL A 121 -12.23 -76.85 22.51
CA VAL A 121 -13.07 -76.80 21.30
C VAL A 121 -12.84 -75.49 20.53
N ALA A 122 -12.71 -75.55 19.20
CA ALA A 122 -12.69 -74.38 18.30
C ALA A 122 -13.81 -74.48 17.25
N THR A 123 -14.28 -73.34 16.73
CA THR A 123 -15.26 -73.26 15.65
C THR A 123 -14.62 -72.77 14.36
N TRP A 124 -15.03 -73.34 13.23
CA TRP A 124 -14.60 -72.96 11.89
C TRP A 124 -15.83 -72.80 10.99
N SER A 125 -15.95 -71.65 10.32
CA SER A 125 -16.96 -71.44 9.29
C SER A 125 -16.29 -71.28 7.93
N GLU A 126 -16.78 -72.01 6.93
CA GLU A 126 -16.24 -72.00 5.56
C GLU A 126 -16.69 -70.75 4.77
N ALA A 127 -17.65 -69.98 5.27
CA ALA A 127 -18.33 -68.92 4.51
C ALA A 127 -17.71 -67.49 4.59
N GLY A 128 -16.45 -67.33 5.03
CA GLY A 128 -15.92 -66.01 5.45
C GLY A 128 -14.57 -65.56 4.88
N GLN A 129 -14.36 -65.48 3.56
CA GLN A 129 -13.20 -64.77 3.01
C GLN A 129 -13.44 -63.24 2.96
N ARG A 130 -12.77 -62.46 3.83
CA ARG A 130 -12.73 -60.98 3.77
C ARG A 130 -11.75 -60.52 2.67
N HIS A 131 -12.14 -59.55 1.83
CA HIS A 131 -11.28 -59.01 0.76
C HIS A 131 -10.25 -57.98 1.30
N PRO A 132 -8.93 -58.26 1.24
CA PRO A 132 -7.90 -57.45 1.93
C PRO A 132 -7.76 -55.99 1.48
N TRP A 133 -8.15 -55.67 0.24
CA TRP A 133 -8.00 -54.32 -0.33
C TRP A 133 -9.03 -53.32 0.21
N LEU A 134 -10.22 -53.80 0.60
CA LEU A 134 -11.27 -52.97 1.20
C LEU A 134 -10.87 -52.50 2.60
N ASP A 135 -10.28 -53.40 3.38
CA ASP A 135 -9.77 -53.09 4.72
C ASP A 135 -8.61 -52.09 4.63
N ALA A 136 -7.67 -52.28 3.69
CA ALA A 136 -6.57 -51.35 3.46
C ALA A 136 -7.05 -49.94 3.01
N LEU A 137 -8.11 -49.85 2.20
CA LEU A 137 -8.67 -48.57 1.78
C LEU A 137 -9.32 -47.82 2.95
N LEU A 138 -10.12 -48.51 3.76
CA LEU A 138 -10.81 -47.92 4.91
C LEU A 138 -9.83 -47.45 6.00
N ILE A 139 -8.74 -48.18 6.22
CA ILE A 139 -7.67 -47.82 7.17
C ILE A 139 -6.97 -46.51 6.78
N ASN A 140 -6.72 -46.32 5.48
CA ASN A 140 -5.94 -45.17 5.00
C ASN A 140 -6.80 -43.94 4.62
N LEU A 141 -8.12 -44.11 4.50
CA LEU A 141 -9.07 -43.05 4.14
C LEU A 141 -8.96 -41.77 5.00
N PRO A 142 -8.79 -41.85 6.34
CA PRO A 142 -8.66 -40.66 7.19
C PRO A 142 -7.39 -39.85 6.87
N GLY A 143 -6.29 -40.53 6.54
CA GLY A 143 -5.02 -39.90 6.16
C GLY A 143 -5.12 -39.16 4.82
N TYR A 144 -5.78 -39.77 3.82
CA TYR A 144 -6.02 -39.12 2.53
C TYR A 144 -6.91 -37.88 2.66
N LEU A 145 -7.96 -37.94 3.50
CA LEU A 145 -8.84 -36.79 3.77
C LEU A 145 -8.09 -35.62 4.43
N LEU A 146 -7.20 -35.91 5.37
CA LEU A 146 -6.38 -34.89 6.03
C LEU A 146 -5.41 -34.21 5.05
N LEU A 147 -4.76 -35.00 4.19
CA LEU A 147 -3.86 -34.51 3.13
C LEU A 147 -4.60 -33.57 2.17
N LEU A 148 -5.82 -33.93 1.79
CA LEU A 148 -6.66 -33.15 0.87
C LEU A 148 -7.13 -31.83 1.52
N LEU A 149 -7.47 -31.85 2.81
CA LEU A 149 -7.80 -30.66 3.61
C LEU A 149 -6.64 -29.67 3.74
N LEU A 150 -5.40 -30.15 3.85
CA LEU A 150 -4.20 -29.31 3.87
C LEU A 150 -3.83 -28.77 2.47
N ALA A 151 -4.05 -29.55 1.41
CA ALA A 151 -3.69 -29.18 0.05
C ALA A 151 -4.60 -28.10 -0.57
N ILE A 152 -5.91 -28.13 -0.30
CA ILE A 152 -6.89 -27.18 -0.86
C ILE A 152 -6.57 -25.70 -0.54
N PRO A 153 -6.34 -25.28 0.72
CA PRO A 153 -6.03 -23.89 1.03
C PRO A 153 -4.68 -23.45 0.45
N LEU A 154 -3.72 -24.36 0.34
CA LEU A 154 -2.44 -24.09 -0.31
C LEU A 154 -2.64 -23.82 -1.82
N ALA A 155 -3.43 -24.65 -2.51
CA ALA A 155 -3.73 -24.48 -3.92
C ALA A 155 -4.51 -23.17 -4.21
N LEU A 156 -5.46 -22.81 -3.35
CA LEU A 156 -6.27 -21.59 -3.52
C LEU A 156 -5.46 -20.30 -3.33
N ARG A 157 -4.35 -20.32 -2.57
CA ARG A 157 -3.44 -19.17 -2.45
C ARG A 157 -2.65 -18.87 -3.73
N PHE A 158 -2.55 -19.82 -4.66
CA PHE A 158 -1.91 -19.64 -5.97
C PHE A 158 -2.89 -19.24 -7.09
N ALA A 159 -4.20 -19.25 -6.84
CA ALA A 159 -5.20 -18.75 -7.78
C ALA A 159 -5.18 -17.20 -7.80
N SER A 160 -5.15 -16.62 -9.00
CA SER A 160 -4.76 -15.23 -9.30
C SER A 160 -5.24 -14.16 -8.28
N PRO A 161 -4.32 -13.45 -7.60
CA PRO A 161 -4.65 -12.52 -6.50
C PRO A 161 -5.10 -11.12 -6.95
N PHE A 162 -5.10 -10.82 -8.26
CA PHE A 162 -5.25 -9.44 -8.73
C PHE A 162 -6.71 -9.04 -8.95
N LYS A 163 -7.12 -7.90 -8.35
CA LYS A 163 -8.44 -7.29 -8.55
C LYS A 163 -8.54 -6.73 -9.98
N LEU A 164 -9.09 -7.53 -10.89
CA LEU A 164 -9.42 -7.09 -12.24
C LEU A 164 -10.64 -6.17 -12.20
N HIS A 165 -10.48 -4.92 -12.62
CA HIS A 165 -11.62 -4.05 -12.87
C HIS A 165 -12.24 -4.39 -14.23
N ARG A 166 -13.57 -4.30 -14.36
CA ARG A 166 -14.27 -4.48 -15.65
C ARG A 166 -13.79 -3.41 -16.66
N LYS A 167 -14.08 -3.60 -17.95
CA LYS A 167 -13.72 -2.62 -19.00
C LYS A 167 -14.23 -1.23 -18.62
N GLY A 168 -13.34 -0.24 -18.64
CA GLY A 168 -13.63 1.12 -18.19
C GLY A 168 -13.71 1.25 -16.66
N THR A 169 -13.09 2.30 -16.12
CA THR A 169 -13.10 2.57 -14.68
C THR A 169 -14.23 3.53 -14.27
N GLY A 170 -14.95 4.09 -15.25
CA GLY A 170 -16.01 5.09 -15.06
C GLY A 170 -15.51 6.53 -14.96
N ILE A 171 -14.19 6.73 -14.90
CA ILE A 171 -13.53 8.05 -14.89
C ILE A 171 -12.94 8.27 -16.28
N SER A 172 -13.15 9.44 -16.88
CA SER A 172 -12.62 9.86 -18.20
C SER A 172 -11.60 10.99 -18.05
N PHE A 173 -10.93 11.41 -19.15
CA PHE A 173 -10.03 12.57 -19.08
C PHE A 173 -10.73 13.88 -18.76
N LYS A 174 -12.05 13.96 -18.98
CA LYS A 174 -12.88 15.12 -18.63
C LYS A 174 -13.08 15.26 -17.12
N ASP A 175 -13.03 14.15 -16.39
CA ASP A 175 -13.25 14.12 -14.94
C ASP A 175 -11.97 14.43 -14.14
N VAL A 176 -10.81 14.35 -14.79
CA VAL A 176 -9.52 14.75 -14.22
C VAL A 176 -9.32 16.23 -14.51
N VAL A 177 -9.15 17.08 -13.50
CA VAL A 177 -8.89 18.52 -13.72
C VAL A 177 -7.39 18.77 -13.85
N GLY A 178 -6.99 19.68 -14.74
CA GLY A 178 -5.60 20.04 -14.99
C GLY A 178 -4.78 18.97 -15.72
N ALA A 179 -3.46 19.02 -15.51
CA ALA A 179 -2.45 18.15 -16.12
C ALA A 179 -2.55 18.07 -17.66
N ALA A 180 -2.82 19.21 -18.32
CA ALA A 180 -3.08 19.28 -19.77
C ALA A 180 -1.96 18.63 -20.61
N GLU A 181 -0.70 18.90 -20.26
CA GLU A 181 0.46 18.30 -20.92
C GLU A 181 0.50 16.77 -20.74
N ALA A 182 0.26 16.29 -19.52
CA ALA A 182 0.24 14.86 -19.23
C ALA A 182 -0.92 14.15 -19.96
N LYS A 183 -2.10 14.77 -20.03
CA LYS A 183 -3.24 14.26 -20.82
C LYS A 183 -2.92 14.18 -22.30
N ARG A 184 -2.36 15.24 -22.88
CA ARG A 184 -1.96 15.27 -24.30
C ARG A 184 -0.92 14.18 -24.60
N ALA A 185 0.08 14.02 -23.75
CA ALA A 185 1.10 12.98 -23.90
C ALA A 185 0.50 11.56 -23.79
N LEU A 186 -0.56 11.39 -22.99
CA LEU A 186 -1.31 10.15 -22.89
C LEU A 186 -2.31 9.94 -24.03
N GLU A 187 -2.86 10.99 -24.64
CA GLU A 187 -3.72 10.91 -25.82
C GLU A 187 -2.97 10.28 -27.01
N ASP A 188 -1.69 10.62 -27.19
CA ASP A 188 -0.82 9.93 -28.16
C ASP A 188 -0.83 8.41 -27.92
N VAL A 189 -0.70 8.00 -26.65
CA VAL A 189 -0.68 6.60 -26.24
C VAL A 189 -2.05 5.95 -26.44
N THR A 190 -3.15 6.67 -26.18
CA THR A 190 -4.52 6.16 -26.44
C THR A 190 -4.72 5.85 -27.92
N THR A 191 -4.20 6.70 -28.80
CA THR A 191 -4.34 6.56 -30.25
C THR A 191 -3.62 5.30 -30.72
N CYS A 192 -2.42 5.04 -30.20
CA CYS A 192 -1.68 3.80 -30.42
C CYS A 192 -2.45 2.55 -29.96
N LEU A 193 -3.07 2.59 -28.78
CA LEU A 193 -3.78 1.45 -28.23
C LEU A 193 -5.13 1.17 -28.90
N ARG A 194 -5.82 2.21 -29.40
CA ARG A 194 -7.10 2.06 -30.11
C ARG A 194 -6.90 1.50 -31.53
N ASN A 195 -5.80 1.86 -32.22
CA ASN A 195 -5.52 1.40 -33.57
C ASN A 195 -4.07 0.91 -33.76
N PRO A 196 -3.68 -0.20 -33.11
CA PRO A 196 -2.29 -0.70 -33.19
C PRO A 196 -1.89 -1.14 -34.60
N ALA A 197 -2.85 -1.57 -35.43
CA ALA A 197 -2.59 -2.01 -36.81
C ALA A 197 -2.14 -0.85 -37.72
N ALA A 198 -2.74 0.33 -37.57
CA ALA A 198 -2.34 1.51 -38.34
C ALA A 198 -0.91 1.96 -38.02
N PHE A 199 -0.49 1.89 -36.75
CA PHE A 199 0.89 2.19 -36.35
C PHE A 199 1.87 1.13 -36.85
N ALA A 200 1.51 -0.16 -36.75
CA ALA A 200 2.32 -1.24 -37.28
C ALA A 200 2.52 -1.12 -38.81
N ALA A 201 1.49 -0.69 -39.55
CA ALA A 201 1.59 -0.44 -41.00
C ALA A 201 2.57 0.69 -41.35
N LEU A 202 2.74 1.68 -40.46
CA LEU A 202 3.72 2.76 -40.59
C LEU A 202 5.12 2.38 -40.06
N GLY A 203 5.30 1.14 -39.57
CA GLY A 203 6.56 0.69 -38.95
C GLY A 203 6.79 1.24 -37.54
N ALA A 204 5.83 1.97 -36.96
CA ALA A 204 5.91 2.49 -35.61
C ALA A 204 5.58 1.41 -34.58
N ARG A 205 6.40 1.33 -33.53
CA ARG A 205 6.16 0.42 -32.39
C ARG A 205 5.38 1.17 -31.31
N PRO A 206 4.25 0.64 -30.83
CA PRO A 206 3.53 1.27 -29.72
C PRO A 206 4.40 1.21 -28.45
N PRO A 207 4.32 2.23 -27.57
CA PRO A 207 5.08 2.25 -26.33
C PRO A 207 4.63 1.09 -25.44
N LYS A 208 5.59 0.35 -24.88
CA LYS A 208 5.29 -0.78 -23.97
C LYS A 208 4.99 -0.30 -22.55
N GLY A 209 5.65 0.78 -22.16
CA GLY A 209 5.52 1.34 -20.83
C GLY A 209 5.57 2.86 -20.79
N VAL A 210 4.80 3.42 -19.88
CA VAL A 210 4.77 4.85 -19.58
C VAL A 210 4.99 5.03 -18.07
N LEU A 211 5.88 5.95 -17.70
CA LEU A 211 6.18 6.29 -16.32
C LEU A 211 5.58 7.67 -16.00
N LEU A 212 4.64 7.74 -15.07
CA LEU A 212 4.10 8.98 -14.52
C LEU A 212 4.93 9.41 -13.32
N THR A 213 5.50 10.61 -13.39
CA THR A 213 6.32 11.20 -12.33
C THR A 213 5.64 12.44 -11.76
N GLY A 214 5.90 12.77 -10.50
CA GLY A 214 5.37 13.99 -9.86
C GLY A 214 5.06 13.76 -8.40
N GLU A 215 4.66 14.82 -7.69
CA GLU A 215 4.38 14.74 -6.26
C GLU A 215 3.19 13.83 -5.91
N PRO A 216 3.15 13.26 -4.69
CA PRO A 216 1.99 12.50 -4.23
C PRO A 216 0.73 13.37 -4.26
N GLY A 217 -0.41 12.79 -4.63
CA GLY A 217 -1.68 13.53 -4.65
C GLY A 217 -1.94 14.39 -5.91
N THR A 218 -1.04 14.41 -6.89
CA THR A 218 -1.22 15.08 -8.21
C THR A 218 -2.24 14.42 -9.14
N GLY A 219 -2.81 13.28 -8.75
CA GLY A 219 -3.83 12.58 -9.53
C GLY A 219 -3.32 11.53 -10.52
N LYS A 220 -2.07 11.06 -10.39
CA LYS A 220 -1.47 9.99 -11.21
C LYS A 220 -2.38 8.75 -11.35
N THR A 221 -2.93 8.27 -10.23
CA THR A 221 -3.87 7.13 -10.20
C THR A 221 -5.19 7.43 -10.90
N GLN A 222 -5.71 8.67 -10.82
CA GLN A 222 -6.93 9.06 -11.53
C GLN A 222 -6.69 9.17 -13.03
N LEU A 223 -5.53 9.72 -13.44
CA LEU A 223 -5.13 9.82 -14.83
C LEU A 223 -4.95 8.43 -15.47
N ALA A 224 -4.39 7.47 -14.74
CA ALA A 224 -4.29 6.07 -15.15
C ALA A 224 -5.67 5.42 -15.38
N LYS A 225 -6.61 5.67 -14.47
CA LYS A 225 -8.00 5.19 -14.58
C LYS A 225 -8.73 5.81 -15.77
N ALA A 226 -8.51 7.11 -15.99
CA ALA A 226 -9.03 7.84 -17.14
C ALA A 226 -8.52 7.27 -18.46
N LEU A 227 -7.21 7.03 -18.57
CA LEU A 227 -6.59 6.40 -19.73
C LEU A 227 -7.23 5.04 -20.06
N ALA A 228 -7.50 4.20 -19.06
CA ALA A 228 -8.15 2.91 -19.27
C ALA A 228 -9.58 3.02 -19.83
N THR A 229 -10.34 4.03 -19.37
CA THR A 229 -11.68 4.32 -19.89
C THR A 229 -11.61 4.84 -21.33
N GLU A 230 -10.68 5.76 -21.64
CA GLU A 230 -10.48 6.24 -23.00
C GLU A 230 -10.08 5.11 -23.95
N CYS A 231 -9.19 4.21 -23.52
CA CYS A 231 -8.80 3.06 -24.35
C CYS A 231 -9.85 1.95 -24.42
N ASN A 232 -10.96 2.03 -23.66
CA ASN A 232 -11.90 0.93 -23.43
C ASN A 232 -11.18 -0.39 -23.06
N ALA A 233 -10.13 -0.27 -22.26
CA ALA A 233 -9.24 -1.36 -21.88
C ALA A 233 -9.61 -1.93 -20.50
N HIS A 234 -9.21 -3.16 -20.25
CA HIS A 234 -9.20 -3.72 -18.90
C HIS A 234 -8.17 -2.99 -18.04
N PHE A 235 -8.46 -2.83 -16.75
CA PHE A 235 -7.57 -2.13 -15.82
C PHE A 235 -7.18 -3.05 -14.66
N ILE A 236 -5.88 -3.27 -14.50
CA ILE A 236 -5.29 -4.00 -13.37
C ILE A 236 -4.46 -3.00 -12.57
N GLN A 237 -4.83 -2.76 -11.32
CA GLN A 237 -4.10 -1.90 -10.40
C GLN A 237 -3.36 -2.76 -9.36
N VAL A 238 -2.07 -2.50 -9.20
CA VAL A 238 -1.19 -3.10 -8.20
C VAL A 238 -0.30 -2.01 -7.60
N THR A 239 0.18 -2.22 -6.38
CA THR A 239 1.18 -1.34 -5.75
C THR A 239 2.55 -2.03 -5.77
N GLY A 240 3.66 -1.29 -5.88
CA GLY A 240 5.00 -1.86 -5.88
C GLY A 240 5.28 -2.73 -4.65
N SER A 241 4.80 -2.32 -3.48
CA SER A 241 4.91 -3.11 -2.25
C SER A 241 4.24 -4.49 -2.31
N ASP A 242 3.23 -4.69 -3.18
CA ASP A 242 2.51 -5.97 -3.31
C ASP A 242 3.41 -7.14 -3.78
N PHE A 243 4.54 -6.82 -4.42
CA PHE A 243 5.48 -7.83 -4.92
C PHE A 243 6.50 -8.25 -3.86
N SER A 244 6.70 -7.45 -2.82
CA SER A 244 7.51 -7.83 -1.67
C SER A 244 6.75 -8.83 -0.79
N SER A 245 7.43 -9.89 -0.33
CA SER A 245 6.82 -10.86 0.58
C SER A 245 7.88 -11.54 1.44
N MET A 246 7.49 -12.00 2.64
CA MET A 246 8.37 -12.76 3.54
C MET A 246 8.80 -14.13 2.97
N PHE A 247 8.15 -14.60 1.90
CA PHE A 247 8.39 -15.92 1.32
C PHE A 247 9.13 -15.80 -0.01
N PHE A 248 10.28 -16.44 -0.06
CA PHE A 248 11.17 -16.38 -1.21
C PHE A 248 10.50 -16.83 -2.50
N GLY A 249 10.56 -15.99 -3.53
CA GLY A 249 10.13 -16.34 -4.90
C GLY A 249 8.63 -16.19 -5.16
N VAL A 250 7.82 -15.86 -4.14
CA VAL A 250 6.40 -15.52 -4.32
C VAL A 250 6.26 -14.24 -5.16
N GLY A 251 7.16 -13.26 -4.99
CA GLY A 251 7.18 -12.04 -5.80
C GLY A 251 7.36 -12.32 -7.31
N ILE A 252 8.27 -13.24 -7.66
CA ILE A 252 8.52 -13.63 -9.06
C ILE A 252 7.27 -14.26 -9.69
N GLN A 253 6.59 -15.14 -8.96
CA GLN A 253 5.36 -15.76 -9.45
C GLN A 253 4.21 -14.75 -9.60
N LYS A 254 4.11 -13.77 -8.69
CA LYS A 254 3.14 -12.67 -8.80
C LYS A 254 3.37 -11.86 -10.08
N VAL A 255 4.62 -11.50 -10.40
CA VAL A 255 4.97 -10.80 -11.65
C VAL A 255 4.54 -11.62 -12.87
N LYS A 256 4.91 -12.90 -12.95
CA LYS A 256 4.52 -13.78 -14.07
C LYS A 256 3.00 -13.90 -14.21
N SER A 257 2.30 -14.06 -13.08
CA SER A 257 0.84 -14.18 -13.03
C SER A 257 0.13 -12.89 -13.46
N LEU A 258 0.67 -11.72 -13.10
CA LEU A 258 0.17 -10.41 -13.49
C LEU A 258 0.19 -10.26 -15.01
N PHE A 259 1.36 -10.44 -15.63
CA PHE A 259 1.51 -10.32 -17.08
C PHE A 259 0.72 -11.38 -17.85
N ARG A 260 0.68 -12.63 -17.35
CA ARG A 260 -0.17 -13.68 -17.93
C ARG A 260 -1.64 -13.30 -17.91
N THR A 261 -2.12 -12.68 -16.83
CA THR A 261 -3.52 -12.25 -16.70
C THR A 261 -3.83 -11.09 -17.62
N ALA A 262 -2.93 -10.10 -17.70
CA ALA A 262 -3.06 -8.97 -18.61
C ALA A 262 -3.13 -9.40 -20.07
N ARG A 263 -2.24 -10.31 -20.51
CA ARG A 263 -2.24 -10.87 -21.87
C ARG A 263 -3.55 -11.58 -22.22
N LYS A 264 -4.11 -12.36 -21.29
CA LYS A 264 -5.42 -13.03 -21.47
C LYS A 264 -6.61 -12.06 -21.55
N LYS A 265 -6.43 -10.82 -21.12
CA LYS A 265 -7.47 -9.79 -21.03
C LYS A 265 -7.16 -8.59 -21.92
N ALA A 266 -6.28 -8.73 -22.92
CA ALA A 266 -5.98 -7.64 -23.86
C ALA A 266 -7.26 -7.19 -24.60
N PRO A 267 -7.45 -5.88 -24.85
CA PRO A 267 -6.58 -4.77 -24.46
C PRO A 267 -6.61 -4.50 -22.95
N CYS A 268 -5.45 -4.35 -22.31
CA CYS A 268 -5.32 -4.23 -20.86
C CYS A 268 -4.22 -3.22 -20.47
N ILE A 269 -4.51 -2.40 -19.46
CA ILE A 269 -3.54 -1.49 -18.83
C ILE A 269 -3.19 -2.05 -17.45
N ILE A 270 -1.90 -2.27 -17.20
CA ILE A 270 -1.35 -2.60 -15.90
C ILE A 270 -0.86 -1.30 -15.27
N PHE A 271 -1.51 -0.85 -14.20
CA PHE A 271 -1.07 0.31 -13.42
C PHE A 271 -0.34 -0.15 -12.15
N ILE A 272 0.90 0.27 -12.00
CA ILE A 272 1.76 0.00 -10.84
C ILE A 272 1.98 1.32 -10.11
N ASP A 273 1.30 1.49 -8.98
CA ASP A 273 1.53 2.63 -8.09
C ASP A 273 2.77 2.38 -7.23
N GLU A 274 3.49 3.43 -6.83
CA GLU A 274 4.73 3.33 -6.06
C GLU A 274 5.73 2.32 -6.67
N ILE A 275 5.97 2.44 -7.98
CA ILE A 275 6.86 1.50 -8.70
C ILE A 275 8.28 1.48 -8.11
N ASP A 276 8.70 2.52 -7.41
CA ASP A 276 9.96 2.57 -6.66
C ASP A 276 10.04 1.54 -5.52
N GLY A 277 8.92 1.03 -5.03
CA GLY A 277 8.88 -0.10 -4.08
C GLY A 277 9.42 -1.41 -4.65
N ILE A 278 9.34 -1.61 -5.98
CA ILE A 278 10.03 -2.70 -6.68
C ILE A 278 11.25 -2.22 -7.46
N GLY A 279 11.30 -0.96 -7.87
CA GLY A 279 12.21 -0.45 -8.89
C GLY A 279 13.56 0.01 -8.37
N ARG A 280 13.81 0.01 -7.05
CA ARG A 280 15.11 0.35 -6.48
C ARG A 280 15.99 -0.90 -6.41
N ARG A 281 17.18 -0.85 -7.02
CA ARG A 281 18.21 -1.85 -6.71
C ARG A 281 18.69 -1.61 -5.29
N ALA A 282 18.62 -2.63 -4.47
CA ALA A 282 19.21 -2.58 -3.15
C ALA A 282 20.71 -2.87 -3.26
N GLU A 283 21.53 -2.06 -2.58
CA GLU A 283 22.97 -2.26 -2.48
C GLU A 283 23.24 -3.62 -1.82
N GLN A 284 24.23 -4.35 -2.34
CA GLN A 284 24.50 -5.73 -1.95
C GLN A 284 24.99 -5.79 -0.49
N SER A 285 24.08 -5.88 0.48
CA SER A 285 24.45 -6.10 1.88
C SER A 285 23.48 -7.00 2.67
N ARG A 286 22.26 -7.27 2.19
CA ARG A 286 21.32 -8.19 2.90
C ARG A 286 20.64 -9.21 1.99
N SER A 287 20.22 -10.33 2.58
CA SER A 287 19.50 -11.42 1.89
C SER A 287 18.16 -10.96 1.29
N SER A 288 17.47 -10.00 1.92
CA SER A 288 16.24 -9.37 1.40
C SER A 288 16.46 -8.62 0.08
N ASP A 289 17.64 -8.03 -0.07
CA ASP A 289 18.01 -7.17 -1.20
C ASP A 289 18.22 -8.00 -2.47
N ALA A 290 18.69 -9.23 -2.30
CA ALA A 290 18.82 -10.21 -3.38
C ALA A 290 17.46 -10.65 -3.93
N GLU A 291 16.40 -10.69 -3.11
CA GLU A 291 15.05 -11.02 -3.58
C GLU A 291 14.44 -9.87 -4.39
N ALA A 292 14.55 -8.63 -3.91
CA ALA A 292 14.12 -7.44 -4.65
C ALA A 292 14.78 -7.36 -6.03
N ASN A 293 16.09 -7.56 -6.10
CA ASN A 293 16.84 -7.56 -7.37
C ASN A 293 16.37 -8.68 -8.33
N ARG A 294 16.00 -9.86 -7.81
CA ARG A 294 15.43 -10.95 -8.64
C ARG A 294 14.04 -10.62 -9.16
N ILE A 295 13.20 -9.96 -8.36
CA ILE A 295 11.88 -9.50 -8.77
C ILE A 295 12.00 -8.45 -9.89
N ILE A 296 12.93 -7.49 -9.75
CA ILE A 296 13.25 -6.51 -10.80
C ILE A 296 13.62 -7.22 -12.10
N ASN A 297 14.59 -8.14 -12.04
CA ASN A 297 15.05 -8.85 -13.24
C ASN A 297 13.94 -9.68 -13.90
N GLN A 298 13.04 -10.27 -13.11
CA GLN A 298 11.86 -10.95 -13.66
C GLN A 298 10.89 -9.96 -14.31
N PHE A 299 10.68 -8.79 -13.71
CA PHE A 299 9.83 -7.74 -14.27
C PHE A 299 10.40 -7.22 -15.60
N LEU A 300 11.71 -6.99 -15.68
CA LEU A 300 12.41 -6.63 -16.91
C LEU A 300 12.25 -7.71 -17.99
N THR A 301 12.43 -8.98 -17.61
CA THR A 301 12.22 -10.11 -18.54
C THR A 301 10.78 -10.14 -19.09
N GLU A 302 9.77 -9.85 -18.27
CA GLU A 302 8.39 -9.79 -18.77
C GLU A 302 8.15 -8.55 -19.66
N LEU A 303 8.72 -7.38 -19.36
CA LEU A 303 8.64 -6.19 -20.22
C LEU A 303 9.28 -6.41 -21.59
N ASP A 304 10.45 -7.05 -21.60
CA ASP A 304 11.18 -7.36 -22.84
C ASP A 304 10.44 -8.45 -23.65
N GLY A 305 9.76 -9.37 -22.96
CA GLY A 305 9.18 -10.60 -23.51
C GLY A 305 7.84 -10.49 -24.25
N PHE A 306 7.18 -9.33 -24.31
CA PHE A 306 6.00 -9.13 -25.16
C PHE A 306 6.23 -8.09 -26.26
N ASP A 307 5.71 -8.38 -27.45
CA ASP A 307 5.66 -7.40 -28.53
C ASP A 307 4.58 -6.35 -28.24
N GLY A 308 4.84 -5.10 -28.61
CA GLY A 308 3.90 -3.98 -28.39
C GLY A 308 2.53 -4.19 -29.06
N THR A 309 2.42 -5.14 -29.97
CA THR A 309 1.17 -5.59 -30.61
C THR A 309 0.27 -6.44 -29.70
N SER A 310 0.76 -6.88 -28.54
CA SER A 310 -0.01 -7.69 -27.58
C SER A 310 -1.18 -6.95 -26.91
N GLY A 311 -1.32 -5.64 -27.13
CA GLY A 311 -2.41 -4.83 -26.59
C GLY A 311 -2.32 -4.62 -25.07
N VAL A 312 -1.13 -4.82 -24.49
CA VAL A 312 -0.86 -4.60 -23.06
C VAL A 312 0.02 -3.37 -22.91
N LEU A 313 -0.41 -2.41 -22.08
CA LEU A 313 0.36 -1.24 -21.70
C LEU A 313 0.69 -1.28 -20.21
N VAL A 314 1.95 -1.01 -19.85
CA VAL A 314 2.37 -0.88 -18.45
C VAL A 314 2.49 0.59 -18.08
N LEU A 315 1.78 1.03 -17.05
CA LEU A 315 1.82 2.39 -16.53
C LEU A 315 2.39 2.37 -15.11
N GLY A 316 3.57 2.93 -14.90
CA GLY A 316 4.17 3.08 -13.57
C GLY A 316 3.90 4.47 -13.02
N ALA A 317 3.68 4.61 -11.71
CA ALA A 317 3.67 5.91 -11.03
C ALA A 317 4.73 5.94 -9.92
N THR A 318 5.48 7.04 -9.84
CA THR A 318 6.44 7.27 -8.76
C THR A 318 6.54 8.75 -8.40
N ASN A 319 6.95 9.01 -7.16
CA ASN A 319 7.36 10.34 -6.72
C ASN A 319 8.88 10.56 -6.90
N PHE A 320 9.65 9.49 -7.13
CA PHE A 320 11.12 9.51 -7.10
C PHE A 320 11.71 8.83 -8.34
N ALA A 321 11.54 9.45 -9.51
CA ALA A 321 11.99 8.90 -10.79
C ALA A 321 13.48 8.55 -10.82
N ASP A 322 14.31 9.39 -10.20
CA ASP A 322 15.77 9.22 -10.17
C ASP A 322 16.22 8.03 -9.32
N SER A 323 15.40 7.63 -8.36
CA SER A 323 15.70 6.47 -7.50
C SER A 323 15.44 5.13 -8.19
N LEU A 324 14.74 5.12 -9.33
CA LEU A 324 14.46 3.90 -10.08
C LEU A 324 15.70 3.37 -10.78
N ASP A 325 15.82 2.04 -10.84
CA ASP A 325 16.82 1.32 -11.64
C ASP A 325 16.84 1.90 -13.06
N PRO A 326 17.98 2.46 -13.50
CA PRO A 326 18.12 3.00 -14.85
C PRO A 326 17.71 1.99 -15.95
N ALA A 327 17.82 0.69 -15.67
CA ALA A 327 17.38 -0.36 -16.58
C ALA A 327 15.88 -0.31 -16.88
N LEU A 328 15.03 0.13 -15.94
CA LEU A 328 13.58 0.27 -16.17
C LEU A 328 13.27 1.40 -17.15
N ARG A 329 14.07 2.48 -17.15
CA ARG A 329 13.88 3.69 -17.97
C ARG A 329 14.47 3.59 -19.39
N ARG A 330 15.07 2.45 -19.75
CA ARG A 330 15.63 2.23 -21.08
C ARG A 330 14.53 2.03 -22.13
N GLU A 331 14.86 2.35 -23.38
CA GLU A 331 14.00 2.12 -24.54
C GLU A 331 13.62 0.63 -24.65
N GLY A 332 12.34 0.38 -24.97
CA GLY A 332 11.72 -0.95 -24.99
C GLY A 332 11.08 -1.38 -23.65
N ARG A 333 11.04 -0.50 -22.64
CA ARG A 333 10.48 -0.72 -21.29
C ARG A 333 9.59 0.47 -20.91
N PHE A 334 10.05 1.38 -20.06
CA PHE A 334 9.38 2.66 -19.81
C PHE A 334 9.90 3.73 -20.77
N ASP A 335 9.42 3.62 -22.01
CA ASP A 335 9.88 4.40 -23.17
C ASP A 335 9.49 5.88 -23.08
N ARG A 336 8.43 6.18 -22.31
CA ARG A 336 7.94 7.54 -22.08
C ARG A 336 7.89 7.83 -20.60
N THR A 337 8.47 8.96 -20.21
CA THR A 337 8.30 9.53 -18.87
C THR A 337 7.48 10.80 -19.00
N ILE A 338 6.36 10.88 -18.29
CA ILE A 338 5.41 11.99 -18.33
C ILE A 338 5.34 12.57 -16.92
N ALA A 339 5.77 13.83 -16.79
CA ALA A 339 5.65 14.57 -15.55
C ALA A 339 4.19 15.04 -15.36
N VAL A 340 3.65 14.83 -14.17
CA VAL A 340 2.36 15.34 -13.73
C VAL A 340 2.62 16.51 -12.78
N PRO A 341 2.51 17.77 -13.26
CA PRO A 341 2.83 18.93 -12.46
C PRO A 341 1.77 19.22 -11.40
N LEU A 342 2.11 20.11 -10.46
CA LEU A 342 1.13 20.75 -9.59
C LEU A 342 0.12 21.59 -10.39
N PRO A 343 -1.12 21.76 -9.90
CA PRO A 343 -2.17 22.48 -10.61
C PRO A 343 -1.85 23.97 -10.69
N SER A 344 -2.10 24.56 -11.87
CA SER A 344 -2.04 26.01 -12.07
C SER A 344 -3.16 26.75 -11.31
N LEU A 345 -3.11 28.08 -11.25
CA LEU A 345 -4.18 28.89 -10.65
C LEU A 345 -5.57 28.57 -11.23
N GLU A 346 -5.66 28.42 -12.55
CA GLU A 346 -6.90 28.07 -13.24
C GLU A 346 -7.35 26.64 -12.91
N ASP A 347 -6.41 25.69 -12.84
CA ASP A 347 -6.71 24.31 -12.46
C ASP A 347 -7.21 24.23 -11.01
N ARG A 348 -6.63 25.01 -10.09
CA ARG A 348 -7.07 25.08 -8.69
C ARG A 348 -8.49 25.62 -8.59
N ARG A 349 -8.82 26.65 -9.39
CA ARG A 349 -10.19 27.18 -9.47
C ARG A 349 -11.17 26.12 -9.95
N ALA A 350 -10.84 25.41 -11.02
CA ALA A 350 -11.67 24.32 -11.55
C ALA A 350 -11.78 23.13 -10.57
N LEU A 351 -10.73 22.84 -9.80
CA LEU A 351 -10.76 21.83 -8.74
C LEU A 351 -11.72 22.24 -7.60
N PHE A 352 -11.68 23.50 -7.17
CA PHE A 352 -12.65 24.00 -6.19
C PHE A 352 -14.06 23.98 -6.75
N GLU A 353 -14.28 24.35 -8.01
CA GLU A 353 -15.59 24.25 -8.64
C GLU A 353 -16.11 22.80 -8.63
N LEU A 354 -15.24 21.83 -8.94
CA LEU A 354 -15.58 20.40 -8.93
C LEU A 354 -15.92 19.87 -7.53
N TYR A 355 -15.16 20.25 -6.50
CA TYR A 355 -15.33 19.72 -5.14
C TYR A 355 -16.33 20.52 -4.31
N ALA A 356 -16.27 21.85 -4.35
CA ALA A 356 -17.23 22.72 -3.67
C ALA A 356 -18.62 22.66 -4.31
N GLY A 357 -18.72 22.43 -5.63
CA GLY A 357 -20.00 22.24 -6.32
C GLY A 357 -20.80 21.02 -5.85
N LYS A 358 -20.18 20.09 -5.11
CA LYS A 358 -20.86 18.93 -4.49
C LYS A 358 -21.37 19.23 -3.08
N LEU A 359 -21.04 20.41 -2.52
CA LEU A 359 -21.37 20.80 -1.17
C LEU A 359 -22.50 21.82 -1.17
N PRO A 360 -23.41 21.79 -0.18
CA PRO A 360 -24.39 22.85 0.01
C PRO A 360 -23.66 24.10 0.52
N CYS A 361 -23.31 25.02 -0.38
CA CYS A 361 -22.59 26.25 -0.04
C CYS A 361 -23.57 27.42 0.21
N ALA A 362 -23.25 28.26 1.19
CA ALA A 362 -24.00 29.47 1.48
C ALA A 362 -23.53 30.61 0.58
N GLY A 363 -24.34 30.98 -0.42
CA GLY A 363 -24.03 32.05 -1.35
C GLY A 363 -22.95 31.70 -2.39
N GLU A 364 -22.47 32.72 -3.11
CA GLU A 364 -21.37 32.59 -4.07
C GLU A 364 -20.01 32.57 -3.34
N LEU A 365 -19.25 31.50 -3.52
CA LEU A 365 -17.89 31.41 -3.00
C LEU A 365 -16.92 32.15 -3.91
N ASP A 366 -16.00 32.93 -3.33
CA ASP A 366 -14.87 33.51 -4.08
C ASP A 366 -13.81 32.44 -4.35
N LEU A 367 -14.04 31.65 -5.41
CA LEU A 367 -13.10 30.62 -5.85
C LEU A 367 -11.75 31.19 -6.27
N ALA A 368 -11.68 32.46 -6.70
CA ALA A 368 -10.42 33.10 -7.07
C ALA A 368 -9.56 33.35 -5.83
N ALA A 369 -10.16 33.79 -4.72
CA ALA A 369 -9.47 33.90 -3.44
C ALA A 369 -8.97 32.55 -2.93
N LEU A 370 -9.81 31.50 -2.97
CA LEU A 370 -9.41 30.15 -2.56
C LEU A 370 -8.24 29.61 -3.41
N SER A 371 -8.25 29.87 -4.71
CA SER A 371 -7.20 29.42 -5.64
C SER A 371 -5.86 30.13 -5.41
N ARG A 372 -5.88 31.40 -4.98
CA ARG A 372 -4.67 32.13 -4.56
C ARG A 372 -4.14 31.64 -3.22
N GLY A 373 -5.03 31.31 -2.27
CA GLY A 373 -4.65 30.81 -0.94
C GLY A 373 -4.10 29.37 -0.93
N THR A 374 -4.16 28.66 -2.05
CA THR A 374 -3.78 27.24 -2.19
C THR A 374 -2.65 27.01 -3.19
N VAL A 375 -1.83 28.04 -3.43
CA VAL A 375 -0.57 27.94 -4.18
C VAL A 375 0.30 26.79 -3.64
N GLY A 376 0.85 25.98 -4.54
CA GLY A 376 1.71 24.84 -4.21
C GLY A 376 0.98 23.61 -3.65
N LEU A 377 -0.35 23.65 -3.51
CA LEU A 377 -1.12 22.50 -3.02
C LEU A 377 -1.50 21.54 -4.16
N THR A 378 -1.55 20.26 -3.82
CA THR A 378 -1.93 19.19 -4.74
C THR A 378 -3.46 19.12 -4.91
N PRO A 379 -3.98 18.54 -6.00
CA PRO A 379 -5.41 18.28 -6.16
C PRO A 379 -6.01 17.46 -5.01
N ALA A 380 -5.26 16.51 -4.46
CA ALA A 380 -5.67 15.77 -3.27
C ALA A 380 -5.81 16.66 -2.02
N ALA A 381 -4.91 17.64 -1.84
CA ALA A 381 -5.02 18.61 -0.76
C ALA A 381 -6.24 19.53 -0.93
N ILE A 382 -6.57 19.95 -2.16
CA ILE A 382 -7.78 20.76 -2.43
C ILE A 382 -9.06 19.95 -2.17
N ALA A 383 -9.08 18.67 -2.55
CA ALA A 383 -10.17 17.76 -2.21
C ALA A 383 -10.32 17.60 -0.68
N TYR A 384 -9.20 17.48 0.03
CA TYR A 384 -9.18 17.45 1.49
C TYR A 384 -9.73 18.74 2.10
N ILE A 385 -9.28 19.91 1.63
CA ILE A 385 -9.76 21.23 2.09
C ILE A 385 -11.28 21.33 1.93
N SER A 386 -11.81 20.95 0.77
CA SER A 386 -13.25 21.01 0.51
C SER A 386 -14.05 20.10 1.46
N ASN A 387 -13.55 18.88 1.69
CA ASN A 387 -14.17 17.96 2.63
C ASN A 387 -14.04 18.43 4.09
N HIS A 388 -12.91 19.04 4.45
CA HIS A 388 -12.66 19.58 5.78
C HIS A 388 -13.55 20.80 6.06
N ALA A 389 -13.76 21.68 5.08
CA ALA A 389 -14.71 22.80 5.20
C ALA A 389 -16.14 22.30 5.48
N ALA A 390 -16.55 21.19 4.86
CA ALA A 390 -17.84 20.55 5.16
C ALA A 390 -17.88 19.95 6.58
N LEU A 391 -16.77 19.36 7.04
CA LEU A 391 -16.65 18.84 8.40
C LEU A 391 -16.74 19.95 9.46
N LEU A 392 -16.09 21.10 9.20
CA LEU A 392 -16.17 22.29 10.07
C LEU A 392 -17.62 22.80 10.15
N ALA A 393 -18.27 22.97 9.00
CA ALA A 393 -19.69 23.35 8.94
C ALA A 393 -20.58 22.38 9.75
N ALA A 394 -20.34 21.08 9.61
CA ALA A 394 -21.09 20.05 10.33
C ALA A 394 -20.84 20.10 11.85
N ARG A 395 -19.60 20.35 12.28
CA ARG A 395 -19.25 20.53 13.70
C ARG A 395 -19.98 21.70 14.35
N GLU A 396 -20.21 22.76 13.58
CA GLU A 396 -20.95 23.94 14.04
C GLU A 396 -22.48 23.80 13.91
N ASN A 397 -22.97 22.65 13.43
CA ASN A 397 -24.37 22.46 13.06
C ASN A 397 -24.89 23.49 12.02
N ALA A 398 -24.00 23.99 11.16
CA ALA A 398 -24.38 24.89 10.07
C ALA A 398 -25.11 24.10 8.96
N SER A 399 -26.11 24.72 8.35
CA SER A 399 -26.89 24.11 7.26
C SER A 399 -26.17 24.16 5.90
N ALA A 400 -25.15 25.01 5.78
CA ALA A 400 -24.39 25.21 4.55
C ALA A 400 -22.93 25.60 4.85
N VAL A 401 -22.05 25.29 3.91
CA VAL A 401 -20.62 25.60 3.97
C VAL A 401 -20.39 27.06 3.55
N THR A 402 -19.68 27.83 4.38
CA THR A 402 -19.39 29.24 4.13
C THR A 402 -17.94 29.43 3.66
N MET A 403 -17.61 30.63 3.17
CA MET A 403 -16.22 31.01 2.87
C MET A 403 -15.31 30.88 4.10
N ALA A 404 -15.81 31.17 5.31
CA ALA A 404 -15.04 31.07 6.54
C ALA A 404 -14.57 29.62 6.80
N HIS A 405 -15.42 28.62 6.58
CA HIS A 405 -15.03 27.22 6.72
C HIS A 405 -13.95 26.81 5.71
N PHE A 406 -13.99 27.35 4.49
CA PHE A 406 -12.93 27.08 3.51
C PHE A 406 -11.61 27.74 3.89
N VAL A 407 -11.64 28.97 4.37
CA VAL A 407 -10.44 29.67 4.84
C VAL A 407 -9.81 28.91 6.01
N GLU A 408 -10.61 28.49 7.00
CA GLU A 408 -10.11 27.68 8.12
C GLU A 408 -9.59 26.31 7.66
N ALA A 409 -10.24 25.66 6.70
CA ALA A 409 -9.76 24.40 6.15
C ALA A 409 -8.42 24.54 5.40
N ILE A 410 -8.20 25.66 4.69
CA ILE A 410 -6.91 25.98 4.06
C ILE A 410 -5.84 26.16 5.13
N GLU A 411 -6.14 26.91 6.20
CA GLU A 411 -5.20 27.12 7.30
C GLU A 411 -4.82 25.81 7.98
N THR A 412 -5.81 24.97 8.30
CA THR A 412 -5.59 23.63 8.86
C THR A 412 -4.75 22.76 7.92
N CYS A 413 -4.98 22.83 6.60
CA CYS A 413 -4.19 22.08 5.64
C CYS A 413 -2.72 22.57 5.56
N ARG A 414 -2.46 23.87 5.72
CA ARG A 414 -1.11 24.45 5.59
C ARG A 414 -0.28 24.39 6.87
N ILE A 415 -0.92 24.54 8.02
CA ILE A 415 -0.25 24.77 9.31
C ILE A 415 -0.63 23.69 10.35
N GLY A 416 -1.71 22.95 10.12
CA GLY A 416 -2.20 21.91 11.01
C GLY A 416 -3.38 22.35 11.88
N GLU A 417 -4.03 21.37 12.51
CA GLU A 417 -5.15 21.61 13.41
C GLU A 417 -4.71 22.36 14.68
N GLN A 418 -5.63 23.15 15.22
CA GLN A 418 -5.43 23.75 16.54
C GLN A 418 -5.60 22.65 17.60
N PRO A 419 -4.59 22.40 18.46
CA PRO A 419 -4.70 21.35 19.45
C PRO A 419 -5.76 21.69 20.50
N VAL A 420 -6.58 20.71 20.88
CA VAL A 420 -7.60 20.86 21.92
C VAL A 420 -6.97 20.51 23.27
N GLY A 421 -7.10 21.40 24.27
CA GLY A 421 -6.64 21.15 25.63
C GLY A 421 -5.15 21.43 25.86
N VAL A 422 -4.57 22.41 25.16
CA VAL A 422 -3.20 22.88 25.42
C VAL A 422 -3.16 23.64 26.75
N THR A 423 -2.18 23.34 27.59
CA THR A 423 -1.90 24.13 28.79
C THR A 423 -1.70 25.60 28.39
N PRO A 424 -2.42 26.55 29.00
CA PRO A 424 -2.24 27.97 28.70
C PRO A 424 -0.76 28.35 28.86
N LEU A 425 -0.20 29.02 27.86
CA LEU A 425 1.17 29.51 27.88
C LEU A 425 1.36 30.50 29.03
N GLY A 426 2.53 30.45 29.69
CA GLY A 426 2.89 31.46 30.67
C GLY A 426 2.98 32.86 30.03
N SER A 427 2.80 33.93 30.80
CA SER A 427 2.86 35.30 30.26
C SER A 427 4.21 35.61 29.60
N ALA A 428 5.32 35.13 30.16
CA ALA A 428 6.66 35.29 29.59
C ALA A 428 6.83 34.52 28.27
N GLU A 429 6.31 33.29 28.18
CA GLU A 429 6.35 32.47 26.96
C GLU A 429 5.50 33.11 25.86
N ARG A 430 4.31 33.59 26.22
CA ARG A 430 3.40 34.29 25.30
C ARG A 430 4.05 35.54 24.70
N THR A 431 4.72 36.36 25.52
CA THR A 431 5.48 37.52 25.04
C THR A 431 6.64 37.11 24.13
N ARG A 432 7.36 36.04 24.48
CA ARG A 432 8.45 35.56 23.63
C ARG A 432 7.96 35.09 22.27
N ILE A 433 6.88 34.32 22.22
CA ILE A 433 6.25 33.88 20.97
C ILE A 433 5.73 35.08 20.17
N ALA A 434 5.15 36.08 20.83
CA ALA A 434 4.67 37.28 20.13
C ALA A 434 5.79 38.06 19.46
N VAL A 435 6.91 38.27 20.14
CA VAL A 435 8.11 38.90 19.56
C VAL A 435 8.66 38.05 18.41
N HIS A 436 8.68 36.74 18.57
CA HIS A 436 9.17 35.80 17.55
C HIS A 436 8.34 35.87 16.26
N GLU A 437 7.02 35.74 16.37
CA GLU A 437 6.11 35.82 15.21
C GLU A 437 6.07 37.21 14.59
N ALA A 438 6.14 38.28 15.41
CA ALA A 438 6.25 39.64 14.92
C ALA A 438 7.52 39.83 14.06
N GLY A 439 8.63 39.21 14.44
CA GLY A 439 9.87 39.20 13.66
C GLY A 439 9.69 38.61 12.27
N HIS A 440 9.10 37.41 12.17
CA HIS A 440 8.79 36.80 10.88
C HIS A 440 7.88 37.67 10.01
N ALA A 441 6.78 38.17 10.58
CA ALA A 441 5.81 38.98 9.87
C ALA A 441 6.41 40.29 9.33
N LEU A 442 7.21 40.97 10.16
CA LEU A 442 7.89 42.21 9.82
C LEU A 442 8.85 42.01 8.65
N VAL A 443 9.77 41.05 8.76
CA VAL A 443 10.79 40.81 7.72
C VAL A 443 10.16 40.28 6.44
N ALA A 444 9.14 39.42 6.52
CA ALA A 444 8.42 38.92 5.36
C ALA A 444 7.77 40.06 4.55
N ALA A 445 7.12 41.00 5.24
CA ALA A 445 6.46 42.14 4.63
C ALA A 445 7.46 43.14 4.02
N VAL A 446 8.55 43.44 4.73
CA VAL A 446 9.55 44.42 4.27
C VAL A 446 10.36 43.91 3.08
N LEU A 447 10.78 42.63 3.10
CA LEU A 447 11.58 42.03 2.03
C LEU A 447 10.72 41.45 0.89
N ASN A 448 9.39 41.61 0.95
CA ASN A 448 8.43 41.10 -0.03
C ASN A 448 8.62 39.61 -0.37
N VAL A 449 8.91 38.80 0.65
CA VAL A 449 9.13 37.33 0.50
C VAL A 449 7.82 36.63 0.11
N GLY A 450 6.69 37.21 0.50
CA GLY A 450 5.34 36.78 0.18
C GLY A 450 4.33 37.66 0.90
N ARG A 451 3.04 37.40 0.66
CA ARG A 451 1.96 38.12 1.33
C ARG A 451 1.75 37.53 2.73
N VAL A 452 1.93 38.34 3.76
CA VAL A 452 1.52 37.99 5.12
C VAL A 452 -0.01 38.00 5.14
N GLU A 453 -0.62 36.85 5.39
CA GLU A 453 -2.08 36.72 5.49
C GLU A 453 -2.53 36.90 6.94
N LYS A 454 -1.82 36.27 7.88
CA LYS A 454 -2.20 36.25 9.30
C LYS A 454 -0.99 35.96 10.19
N VAL A 455 -1.00 36.51 11.40
CA VAL A 455 -0.03 36.21 12.47
C VAL A 455 -0.81 35.81 13.72
N THR A 456 -0.47 34.69 14.36
CA THR A 456 -1.19 34.19 15.53
C THR A 456 -0.27 33.60 16.60
N LEU A 457 -0.62 33.82 17.87
CA LEU A 457 0.00 33.19 19.05
C LEU A 457 -0.66 31.86 19.41
N LEU A 458 -1.72 31.49 18.68
CA LEU A 458 -2.43 30.25 18.95
C LEU A 458 -1.63 29.09 18.35
N PRO A 459 -1.38 28.02 19.13
CA PRO A 459 -0.62 26.89 18.64
C PRO A 459 -1.33 26.21 17.48
N ARG A 460 -0.57 25.79 16.47
CA ARG A 460 -1.07 25.08 15.29
C ARG A 460 -0.15 23.91 14.98
N GLY A 461 -0.71 22.71 14.94
CA GLY A 461 0.09 21.49 14.75
C GLY A 461 1.19 21.37 15.80
N GLN A 462 2.45 21.46 15.37
CA GLN A 462 3.64 21.42 16.24
C GLN A 462 4.19 22.82 16.59
N ALA A 463 3.67 23.89 15.99
CA ALA A 463 4.13 25.25 16.20
C ALA A 463 3.37 25.93 17.36
N LEU A 464 4.09 26.71 18.17
CA LEU A 464 3.54 27.43 19.34
C LEU A 464 2.87 28.76 18.95
N GLY A 465 3.34 29.38 17.88
CA GLY A 465 2.74 30.52 17.17
C GLY A 465 3.06 30.36 15.68
N VAL A 466 2.31 31.06 14.81
CA VAL A 466 2.53 30.96 13.36
C VAL A 466 2.26 32.27 12.62
N THR A 467 3.18 32.59 11.72
CA THR A 467 3.05 33.60 10.67
C THR A 467 2.71 32.95 9.33
N LEU A 468 1.46 33.09 8.89
CA LEU A 468 0.99 32.55 7.61
C LEU A 468 1.39 33.48 6.45
N ILE A 469 2.33 33.00 5.63
CA ILE A 469 2.81 33.71 4.43
C ILE A 469 2.42 32.90 3.18
N THR A 470 1.80 33.56 2.22
CA THR A 470 1.44 32.96 0.92
C THR A 470 2.30 33.56 -0.19
N PRO A 471 2.88 32.73 -1.08
CA PRO A 471 3.57 33.25 -2.26
C PRO A 471 2.62 34.08 -3.12
N THR A 472 3.11 35.18 -3.69
CA THR A 472 2.32 36.07 -4.56
C THR A 472 2.09 35.47 -5.95
N GLU A 473 3.05 34.67 -6.43
CA GLU A 473 3.06 34.10 -7.77
C GLU A 473 3.57 32.64 -7.76
N ASP A 474 3.06 31.84 -8.68
CA ASP A 474 3.56 30.49 -8.98
C ASP A 474 4.89 30.58 -9.77
N LYS A 475 5.99 30.98 -9.10
CA LYS A 475 7.31 31.12 -9.75
C LYS A 475 8.04 29.78 -9.85
N ARG A 476 8.67 29.54 -11.00
CA ARG A 476 9.59 28.41 -11.22
C ARG A 476 11.07 28.78 -11.03
N LEU A 477 11.38 30.06 -11.18
CA LEU A 477 12.73 30.61 -11.08
C LEU A 477 12.79 31.52 -9.88
N HIS A 478 13.80 31.32 -9.04
CA HIS A 478 14.05 32.13 -7.85
C HIS A 478 15.35 32.92 -8.00
N LEU A 479 15.27 34.21 -7.69
CA LEU A 479 16.43 35.08 -7.68
C LEU A 479 17.25 34.87 -6.41
N LYS A 480 18.57 35.12 -6.47
CA LYS A 480 19.43 35.10 -5.28
C LYS A 480 18.89 35.99 -4.16
N SER A 481 18.43 37.20 -4.49
CA SER A 481 17.84 38.14 -3.53
C SER A 481 16.56 37.61 -2.87
N GLU A 482 15.73 36.87 -3.60
CA GLU A 482 14.50 36.27 -3.07
C GLU A 482 14.82 35.15 -2.07
N LEU A 483 15.79 34.29 -2.39
CA LEU A 483 16.25 33.22 -1.50
C LEU A 483 16.93 33.79 -0.25
N GLU A 484 17.77 34.82 -0.40
CA GLU A 484 18.34 35.56 0.73
C GLU A 484 17.27 36.23 1.59
N GLY A 485 16.23 36.80 0.98
CA GLY A 485 15.08 37.36 1.69
C GLY A 485 14.32 36.28 2.47
N ARG A 486 14.13 35.11 1.87
CA ARG A 486 13.48 33.96 2.54
C ARG A 486 14.29 33.47 3.74
N ILE A 487 15.62 33.38 3.62
CA ILE A 487 16.49 33.01 4.73
C ILE A 487 16.42 34.07 5.83
N GLN A 488 16.51 35.36 5.51
CA GLN A 488 16.38 36.43 6.52
C GLN A 488 15.05 36.33 7.27
N MET A 489 13.94 36.10 6.55
CA MET A 489 12.64 35.89 7.18
C MET A 489 12.64 34.69 8.13
N LEU A 490 13.26 33.56 7.77
CA LEU A 490 13.38 32.40 8.68
C LEU A 490 14.25 32.71 9.91
N LEU A 491 15.29 33.53 9.79
CA LEU A 491 16.13 33.92 10.92
C LEU A 491 15.47 35.01 11.80
N ALA A 492 14.43 35.67 11.30
CA ALA A 492 13.85 36.86 11.91
C ALA A 492 13.27 36.65 13.31
N GLY A 493 12.58 35.54 13.56
CA GLY A 493 12.03 35.24 14.89
C GLY A 493 13.12 35.16 15.95
N ARG A 494 14.22 34.48 15.64
CA ARG A 494 15.41 34.45 16.51
C ARG A 494 16.05 35.83 16.68
N CYS A 495 16.23 36.58 15.60
CA CYS A 495 16.83 37.92 15.68
C CYS A 495 15.97 38.86 16.55
N ALA A 496 14.64 38.76 16.47
CA ALA A 496 13.71 39.51 17.31
C ALA A 496 13.85 39.11 18.78
N GLU A 497 13.94 37.81 19.08
CA GLU A 497 14.20 37.34 20.45
C GLU A 497 15.54 37.85 21.00
N GLN A 498 16.60 37.80 20.18
CA GLN A 498 17.93 38.30 20.55
C GLN A 498 17.88 39.81 20.86
N LEU A 499 17.15 40.59 20.06
CA LEU A 499 17.00 42.03 20.27
C LEU A 499 16.20 42.36 21.54
N TYR A 500 15.14 41.61 21.82
CA TYR A 500 14.19 41.93 22.89
C TYR A 500 14.59 41.34 24.25
N PHE A 501 15.15 40.13 24.26
CA PHE A 501 15.46 39.37 25.47
C PHE A 501 16.95 39.19 25.73
N ASN A 502 17.82 39.60 24.79
CA ASN A 502 19.26 39.28 24.81
C ASN A 502 19.55 37.77 24.89
N GLU A 503 18.59 36.92 24.54
CA GLU A 503 18.69 35.47 24.61
C GLU A 503 17.76 34.82 23.59
N VAL A 504 18.23 33.74 22.95
CA VAL A 504 17.50 32.96 21.96
C VAL A 504 16.89 31.71 22.60
N SER A 505 15.66 31.38 22.22
CA SER A 505 15.00 30.14 22.63
C SER A 505 15.21 28.97 21.67
N SER A 506 14.87 27.77 22.14
CA SER A 506 14.80 26.55 21.32
C SER A 506 13.66 26.56 20.30
N GLY A 507 12.74 27.53 20.35
CA GLY A 507 11.61 27.64 19.42
C GLY A 507 12.05 27.87 17.97
N ALA A 508 13.21 28.51 17.74
CA ALA A 508 13.74 28.81 16.42
C ALA A 508 14.42 27.62 15.70
N ALA A 509 14.38 26.41 16.28
CA ALA A 509 15.10 25.25 15.75
C ALA A 509 14.65 24.85 14.34
N GLN A 510 13.33 24.86 14.08
CA GLN A 510 12.78 24.51 12.77
C GLN A 510 13.14 25.55 11.71
N ASP A 511 13.07 26.85 12.03
CA ASP A 511 13.42 27.89 11.07
C ASP A 511 14.89 27.88 10.71
N LEU A 512 15.76 27.61 11.70
CA LEU A 512 17.19 27.43 11.46
C LEU A 512 17.47 26.22 10.57
N GLN A 513 16.75 25.12 10.76
CA GLN A 513 16.89 23.94 9.90
C GLN A 513 16.50 24.25 8.45
N GLU A 514 15.39 24.94 8.22
CA GLU A 514 14.94 25.32 6.86
C GLU A 514 15.87 26.36 6.23
N ALA A 515 16.33 27.35 6.99
CA ALA A 515 17.32 28.32 6.54
C ALA A 515 18.62 27.63 6.12
N SER A 516 19.07 26.63 6.89
CA SER A 516 20.27 25.85 6.60
C SER A 516 20.15 25.04 5.31
N LYS A 517 18.98 24.42 5.07
CA LYS A 517 18.71 23.70 3.81
C LYS A 517 18.77 24.64 2.61
N LEU A 518 18.16 25.82 2.70
CA LEU A 518 18.17 26.82 1.64
C LEU A 518 19.59 27.34 1.38
N ALA A 519 20.33 27.72 2.43
CA ALA A 519 21.70 28.19 2.32
C ALA A 519 22.61 27.14 1.68
N LEU A 520 22.48 25.87 2.09
CA LEU A 520 23.24 24.77 1.52
C LEU A 520 22.88 24.56 0.05
N SER A 521 21.60 24.61 -0.33
CA SER A 521 21.17 24.51 -1.73
C SER A 521 21.72 25.65 -2.59
N MET A 522 21.69 26.90 -2.07
CA MET A 522 22.25 28.07 -2.73
C MET A 522 23.74 27.91 -3.01
N VAL A 523 24.51 27.41 -2.04
CA VAL A 523 25.96 27.24 -2.16
C VAL A 523 26.33 26.01 -2.98
N ALA A 524 25.77 24.85 -2.66
CA ALA A 524 26.19 23.56 -3.20
C ALA A 524 25.61 23.24 -4.58
N SER A 525 24.40 23.73 -4.88
CA SER A 525 23.67 23.33 -6.10
C SER A 525 23.47 24.47 -7.09
N LEU A 526 23.21 25.69 -6.60
CA LEU A 526 22.82 26.83 -7.43
C LEU A 526 23.98 27.79 -7.76
N GLY A 527 25.15 27.61 -7.17
CA GLY A 527 26.31 28.49 -7.38
C GLY A 527 26.09 29.93 -6.88
N MET A 528 25.19 30.13 -5.93
CA MET A 528 24.81 31.45 -5.38
C MET A 528 25.60 31.81 -4.11
N GLY A 529 26.58 31.00 -3.72
CA GLY A 529 27.37 31.18 -2.52
C GLY A 529 28.23 32.45 -2.51
N PRO A 530 28.68 32.89 -1.32
CA PRO A 530 29.57 34.04 -1.18
C PRO A 530 30.94 33.83 -1.85
N SER A 531 31.39 32.58 -1.98
CA SER A 531 32.64 32.21 -2.65
C SER A 531 32.60 32.33 -4.19
N GLY A 532 31.41 32.48 -4.78
CA GLY A 532 31.24 32.58 -6.25
C GLY A 532 31.55 31.30 -7.01
N SER A 533 31.64 30.14 -6.34
CA SER A 533 31.81 28.85 -7.02
C SER A 533 30.61 28.56 -7.92
N LEU A 534 30.87 28.30 -9.21
CA LEU A 534 29.86 27.89 -10.18
C LEU A 534 29.74 26.36 -10.33
N LEU A 535 30.63 25.61 -9.66
CA LEU A 535 30.61 24.16 -9.71
C LEU A 535 29.44 23.61 -8.88
N SER A 536 28.52 22.93 -9.53
CA SER A 536 27.41 22.26 -8.85
C SER A 536 27.87 20.93 -8.26
N LEU A 537 27.80 20.78 -6.94
CA LEU A 537 28.08 19.51 -6.27
C LEU A 537 27.07 18.42 -6.65
N GLN A 538 25.88 18.83 -7.11
CA GLN A 538 24.90 17.89 -7.67
C GLN A 538 25.45 17.18 -8.91
N ALA A 539 26.16 17.90 -9.77
CA ALA A 539 26.76 17.31 -10.96
C ALA A 539 27.85 16.28 -10.62
N LEU A 540 28.63 16.51 -9.55
CA LEU A 540 29.61 15.55 -9.05
C LEU A 540 28.94 14.28 -8.52
N ARG A 541 27.86 14.44 -7.75
CA ARG A 541 27.06 13.31 -7.23
C ARG A 541 26.48 12.46 -8.35
N ASP A 542 25.92 13.10 -9.38
CA ASP A 542 25.30 12.41 -10.50
C ASP A 542 26.34 11.71 -11.39
N ALA A 543 27.57 12.24 -11.44
CA ALA A 543 28.72 11.60 -12.08
C ALA A 543 29.35 10.47 -11.23
N GLY A 544 28.88 10.25 -10.00
CA GLY A 544 29.45 9.27 -9.07
C GLY A 544 30.85 9.64 -8.56
N ILE A 545 31.20 10.93 -8.58
CA ILE A 545 32.48 11.43 -8.12
C ILE A 545 32.37 11.74 -6.63
N GLU A 546 33.25 11.16 -5.81
CA GLU A 546 33.37 11.51 -4.39
C GLU A 546 33.89 12.94 -4.24
N PHE A 547 33.27 13.72 -3.35
CA PHE A 547 33.68 15.10 -3.07
C PHE A 547 33.58 15.41 -1.57
N ASP A 548 34.41 16.34 -1.11
CA ASP A 548 34.32 16.88 0.25
C ASP A 548 33.25 17.99 0.32
N ALA A 549 32.24 17.78 1.17
CA ALA A 549 31.17 18.76 1.40
C ALA A 549 31.56 19.85 2.41
N GLY A 550 32.65 19.68 3.17
CA GLY A 550 33.10 20.59 4.21
C GLY A 550 33.17 22.07 3.80
N PRO A 551 33.80 22.42 2.66
CA PRO A 551 33.86 23.80 2.19
C PRO A 551 32.49 24.42 1.88
N SER A 552 31.54 23.62 1.39
CA SER A 552 30.19 24.10 1.09
C SER A 552 29.39 24.33 2.37
N ILE A 553 29.58 23.48 3.39
CA ILE A 553 28.98 23.67 4.72
C ILE A 553 29.51 24.96 5.34
N ALA A 554 30.83 25.17 5.35
CA ALA A 554 31.43 26.39 5.88
C ALA A 554 30.96 27.66 5.13
N SER A 555 30.84 27.58 3.80
CA SER A 555 30.33 28.70 3.01
C SER A 555 28.83 28.95 3.22
N ALA A 556 28.03 27.92 3.50
CA ALA A 556 26.61 28.08 3.85
C ALA A 556 26.45 28.71 5.25
N ASP A 557 27.28 28.30 6.21
CA ASP A 557 27.33 28.88 7.54
C ASP A 557 27.73 30.37 7.51
N GLN A 558 28.75 30.72 6.72
CA GLN A 558 29.12 32.12 6.46
C GLN A 558 27.95 32.93 5.86
N LEU A 559 27.21 32.34 4.91
CA LEU A 559 26.04 32.99 4.32
C LEU A 559 24.96 33.23 5.37
N LEU A 560 24.65 32.23 6.21
CA LEU A 560 23.68 32.35 7.31
C LEU A 560 24.06 33.46 8.29
N HIS A 561 25.33 33.49 8.74
CA HIS A 561 25.81 34.57 9.62
C HIS A 561 25.69 35.95 8.98
N SER A 562 26.02 36.09 7.70
CA SER A 562 25.87 37.36 6.98
C SER A 562 24.42 37.83 6.88
N LEU A 563 23.48 36.89 6.73
CA LEU A 563 22.05 37.16 6.62
C LEU A 563 21.43 37.44 8.00
N ASP A 564 21.88 36.74 9.05
CA ASP A 564 21.51 37.01 10.44
C ASP A 564 21.87 38.45 10.84
N HIS A 565 23.10 38.89 10.57
CA HIS A 565 23.53 40.26 10.86
C HIS A 565 22.68 41.31 10.12
N ARG A 566 22.38 41.08 8.84
CA ARG A 566 21.49 41.96 8.06
C ARG A 566 20.08 41.99 8.63
N CYS A 567 19.55 40.83 9.00
CA CYS A 567 18.22 40.70 9.60
C CYS A 567 18.13 41.42 10.95
N LEU A 568 19.13 41.24 11.82
CA LEU A 568 19.18 41.92 13.11
C LEU A 568 19.26 43.44 12.96
N ALA A 569 20.08 43.94 12.03
CA ALA A 569 20.15 45.37 11.73
C ALA A 569 18.78 45.91 11.25
N LEU A 570 18.11 45.20 10.34
CA LEU A 570 16.79 45.57 9.84
C LEU A 570 15.72 45.61 10.93
N ILE A 571 15.66 44.59 11.79
CA ILE A 571 14.71 44.53 12.90
C ILE A 571 15.01 45.60 13.94
N THR A 572 16.29 45.94 14.16
CA THR A 572 16.69 47.01 15.09
C THR A 572 16.23 48.37 14.58
N GLU A 573 16.40 48.64 13.28
CA GLU A 573 15.90 49.87 12.63
C GLU A 573 14.38 49.97 12.73
N LEU A 574 13.67 48.86 12.51
CA LEU A 574 12.22 48.79 12.53
C LEU A 574 11.63 48.37 13.88
N LYS A 575 12.39 48.54 14.97
CA LYS A 575 11.95 48.19 16.33
C LYS A 575 10.58 48.80 16.69
N PRO A 576 10.25 50.06 16.35
CA PRO A 576 8.92 50.61 16.64
C PRO A 576 7.77 49.83 15.98
N ALA A 577 7.98 49.30 14.76
CA ALA A 577 7.00 48.45 14.10
C ALA A 577 6.90 47.08 14.78
N LEU A 578 8.05 46.50 15.16
CA LEU A 578 8.11 45.23 15.90
C LEU A 578 7.32 45.32 17.21
N ASP A 579 7.53 46.41 17.97
CA ASP A 579 6.85 46.65 19.24
C ASP A 579 5.33 46.80 19.04
N ASP A 580 4.88 47.57 18.05
CA ASP A 580 3.45 47.74 17.73
C ASP A 580 2.79 46.41 17.33
N ILE A 581 3.45 45.63 16.47
CA ILE A 581 2.96 44.29 16.06
C ILE A 581 2.88 43.35 17.28
N THR A 582 3.91 43.35 18.12
CA THR A 582 3.97 42.51 19.32
C THR A 582 2.85 42.88 20.30
N ASP A 583 2.63 44.17 20.53
CA ASP A 583 1.59 44.67 21.42
C ASP A 583 0.18 44.32 20.91
N GLN A 584 -0.06 44.42 19.60
CA GLN A 584 -1.31 43.97 18.99
C GLN A 584 -1.51 42.46 19.14
N LEU A 585 -0.48 41.65 18.89
CA LEU A 585 -0.54 40.20 19.08
C LEU A 585 -0.82 39.81 20.55
N LEU A 586 -0.22 40.51 21.50
CA LEU A 586 -0.46 40.25 22.92
C LEU A 586 -1.90 40.56 23.34
N ARG A 587 -2.51 41.60 22.75
CA ARG A 587 -3.91 41.98 23.00
C ARG A 587 -4.90 41.05 22.31
N ASP A 588 -4.73 40.82 21.01
CA ASP A 588 -5.75 40.21 20.15
C ASP A 588 -5.48 38.74 19.83
N GLU A 589 -4.31 38.19 20.23
CA GLU A 589 -3.79 36.84 19.94
C GLU A 589 -3.55 36.53 18.47
N THR A 590 -4.29 37.17 17.58
CA THR A 590 -4.25 36.98 16.14
C THR A 590 -4.49 38.31 15.45
N ILE A 591 -3.61 38.67 14.52
CA ILE A 591 -3.73 39.88 13.71
C ILE A 591 -3.70 39.55 12.22
N PRO A 592 -4.45 40.29 11.38
CA PRO A 592 -4.38 40.14 9.93
C PRO A 592 -3.09 40.76 9.39
N GLY A 593 -2.62 40.30 8.23
CA GLY A 593 -1.44 40.87 7.58
C GLY A 593 -1.56 42.36 7.22
N SER A 594 -2.77 42.90 7.07
CA SER A 594 -2.99 44.34 6.89
C SER A 594 -2.54 45.15 8.11
N ALA A 595 -2.74 44.64 9.32
CA ALA A 595 -2.31 45.30 10.56
C ALA A 595 -0.77 45.37 10.66
N VAL A 596 -0.08 44.34 10.16
CA VAL A 596 1.39 44.33 10.04
C VAL A 596 1.86 45.41 9.05
N ALA A 597 1.22 45.49 7.88
CA ALA A 597 1.55 46.51 6.89
C ALA A 597 1.31 47.94 7.41
N GLU A 598 0.24 48.14 8.17
CA GLU A 598 -0.06 49.43 8.81
C GLU A 598 0.94 49.79 9.92
N ALA A 599 1.38 48.81 10.74
CA ALA A 599 2.40 49.03 11.76
C ALA A 599 3.74 49.45 11.15
N ILE A 600 4.13 48.80 10.05
CA ILE A 600 5.31 49.19 9.26
C ILE A 600 5.13 50.60 8.69
N ALA A 601 3.96 50.90 8.09
CA ALA A 601 3.65 52.22 7.56
C ALA A 601 3.75 53.33 8.62
N ARG A 602 3.27 53.08 9.84
CA ARG A 602 3.35 54.02 10.97
C ARG A 602 4.78 54.26 11.41
N ALA A 603 5.58 53.20 11.56
CA ALA A 603 6.98 53.30 11.95
C ALA A 603 7.83 53.99 10.88
N SER A 604 7.64 53.64 9.60
CA SER A 604 8.30 54.30 8.46
C SER A 604 7.76 55.72 8.20
N GLY A 605 6.58 56.05 8.72
CA GLY A 605 5.94 57.37 8.65
C GLY A 605 6.63 58.47 9.47
N LEU A 606 7.68 58.13 10.25
CA LEU A 606 8.60 59.09 10.85
C LEU A 606 9.75 59.51 9.90
N GLU A 607 10.00 58.80 8.78
CA GLU A 607 11.04 59.19 7.80
C GLU A 607 10.67 59.09 6.30
N ALA A 608 9.54 58.50 5.87
CA ALA A 608 9.32 58.30 4.43
C ALA A 608 7.85 58.31 3.97
N CYS A 609 7.29 59.51 3.78
CA CYS A 609 6.09 59.75 2.97
C CYS A 609 6.26 59.39 1.46
N GLY A 610 7.36 58.74 1.04
CA GLY A 610 7.67 58.48 -0.38
C GLY A 610 8.16 57.08 -0.75
N ALA A 611 8.44 56.19 0.22
CA ALA A 611 8.90 54.82 -0.06
C ALA A 611 7.75 53.81 -0.10
N LEU A 612 6.77 53.95 0.81
CA LEU A 612 5.63 53.03 0.91
C LEU A 612 4.68 53.12 -0.29
N ASN A 613 4.50 54.33 -0.87
CA ASN A 613 3.67 54.51 -2.07
C ASN A 613 4.25 53.84 -3.33
N ARG A 614 5.55 53.51 -3.36
CA ARG A 614 6.14 52.73 -4.46
C ARG A 614 6.03 51.22 -4.26
N ALA A 615 5.93 50.75 -3.02
CA ALA A 615 5.68 49.34 -2.71
C ALA A 615 4.20 48.95 -2.88
N LEU A 616 3.27 49.91 -2.75
CA LEU A 616 1.83 49.69 -2.89
C LEU A 616 1.26 50.06 -4.27
N ALA A 617 1.98 50.82 -5.11
CA ALA A 617 1.55 51.19 -6.46
C ALA A 617 2.36 50.48 -7.55
N PHE A 618 2.10 49.18 -7.74
CA PHE A 618 2.31 48.54 -9.04
C PHE A 618 1.15 47.58 -9.34
N VAL A 619 -0.05 48.14 -9.41
CA VAL A 619 -1.14 47.60 -10.20
C VAL A 619 -1.19 48.47 -11.47
N PRO A 620 -0.86 47.95 -12.66
CA PRO A 620 -1.20 48.68 -13.86
C PRO A 620 -2.73 48.62 -14.01
N GLU A 621 -3.40 49.77 -13.82
CA GLU A 621 -4.75 49.96 -14.33
C GLU A 621 -4.71 49.70 -15.84
N ARG A 622 -5.30 48.59 -16.28
CA ARG A 622 -5.70 48.46 -17.68
C ARG A 622 -6.82 49.46 -17.89
N SER A 623 -6.49 50.59 -18.50
CA SER A 623 -7.44 51.54 -19.04
C SER A 623 -8.38 50.79 -19.99
N ALA A 624 -9.64 50.70 -19.59
CA ALA A 624 -10.75 50.44 -20.48
C ALA A 624 -10.94 51.67 -21.37
N ASP A 625 -10.23 51.74 -22.49
CA ASP A 625 -10.71 52.41 -23.69
C ASP A 625 -9.85 52.07 -24.92
N SER A 626 -10.42 51.28 -25.83
CA SER A 626 -10.33 51.47 -27.29
C SER A 626 -11.14 50.37 -27.97
N ARG A 627 -12.37 50.73 -28.34
CA ARG A 627 -13.03 50.11 -29.47
C ARG A 627 -12.39 50.61 -30.77
N ALA A 628 -12.34 49.69 -31.72
CA ALA A 628 -12.28 49.86 -33.18
C ALA A 628 -10.91 49.99 -33.85
N GLY A 629 -10.68 49.10 -34.83
CA GLY A 629 -10.17 49.51 -36.14
C GLY A 629 -8.81 48.95 -36.56
N ASP A 630 -8.87 47.83 -37.27
CA ASP A 630 -8.11 47.52 -38.50
C ASP A 630 -6.57 47.41 -38.56
N SER A 631 -6.19 46.35 -39.28
CA SER A 631 -4.98 46.11 -40.09
C SER A 631 -3.73 45.50 -39.43
N GLU A 632 -3.52 44.21 -39.72
CA GLU A 632 -2.24 43.50 -39.67
C GLU A 632 -1.18 44.17 -40.56
N PRO A 633 0.12 43.94 -40.28
CA PRO A 633 0.84 43.04 -41.19
C PRO A 633 1.84 42.08 -40.52
N SER A 634 1.79 40.83 -41.02
CA SER A 634 2.87 39.87 -41.27
C SER A 634 4.32 40.29 -40.98
N ILE A 635 4.98 39.56 -40.08
CA ILE A 635 6.45 39.38 -40.05
C ILE A 635 6.74 37.89 -40.24
N ALA A 636 6.69 37.46 -41.50
CA ALA A 636 7.21 36.20 -41.99
C ALA A 636 8.20 36.48 -43.14
N ALA A 637 9.41 36.94 -42.82
CA ALA A 637 10.54 36.98 -43.76
C ALA A 637 11.84 37.39 -43.06
N ALA A 638 12.53 36.45 -42.38
CA ALA A 638 13.92 36.64 -42.00
C ALA A 638 14.62 35.31 -41.65
N PHE A 639 14.63 34.32 -42.53
CA PHE A 639 15.62 33.22 -42.51
C PHE A 639 15.64 32.53 -43.89
N LYS A 640 16.39 33.10 -44.83
CA LYS A 640 16.89 32.47 -46.07
C LYS A 640 18.13 33.25 -46.57
N GLY A 641 19.26 32.56 -46.70
CA GLY A 641 20.58 33.05 -47.13
C GLY A 641 21.39 33.63 -45.96
N GLU A 642 22.61 33.20 -45.64
CA GLU A 642 23.68 32.49 -46.38
C GLU A 642 24.18 31.25 -45.63
#